data_AF-A0A0P9MF79-F1
#
_entry.id   AF-A0A0P9MF79-F1
#
_cell.length_a   1.000
_cell.length_b   1.000
_cell.length_c   1.000
_cell.angle_alpha   90.00
_cell.angle_beta   90.00
_cell.angle_gamma   90.00
#
_symmetry.space_group_name_H-M   'P 1'
#
loop_
_entity.id
_entity.type
_entity.pdbx_description
1 polymer ?
#
loop_
_entity_poly.entity_id
_entity_poly.type
_entity_poly.pdbx_seq_one_letter_code
_entity_poly.pdbx_strand_id
1 'polypeptide(L)'
;MRYQLSSRRISMKQLFPSTALALFVGLSVLPMSASTFAANSWDNLQPDRDEVIASLNVVELLKRHHYSKPPLDDKRSAIIYQSYIKQLDPSRSYFMASDIADFDKWQFQFDDFLKSGDLNAGFIIYKRYLDRVNARLNFALGELGKGVDKLDFNTKETLLVDRKDAAWPKDTAELDELWRKRIKDEVLRLKIAGKDPAKIQETLTKRYKNQQARLNQTRAEDIFQAYINTFAMSYDPHTNYLSPDSAENFDINMSLSLEGIGAVLQSDNDNVKIVRLVPAGPAAKTKQVAPADKIVAVAQGDKEMVDVIGWRLDEVVKLIRGPKGSVVRLEIIPASNAPNDQTSKIVAITREAVKLEEQAAKKSILHIKQDGKDYKLGVIDIPAFYLDFKAYRAGDPEYKSTTRDVKKLLTELQAEKVDGVVLDLRNNGGGSLQEATELTSLFIDKGPTVLVRNADGKVDVLEDEAKGAFYKGPMALLVNRLSASASEIFAGAMQDYHRALVIGGQTFGKGTVQTIQPLNHGELKLTLAKFYRVSGQSTQHQGVVPDITYPSLIDTKEIGESALPEAMPWDSIKPAIRPAIDPFKPFLAQLQARHEARSAKDAEFVFIEDRLALAKKLMNEKTVSLNEADRRAEHASIESKQLALENTRRKAKGEEPLKELKKEDEDALPVEDEKTKPEDDAYLAETGRILIDYLGLSAAVAKK
;
A
#
# COMPACT_ATOMS: atom_id res chain seq x y z
N MET A 1 -50.29 11.00 -42.08
CA MET A 1 -51.33 10.94 -43.14
C MET A 1 -50.91 9.85 -44.13
N ARG A 2 -51.69 8.77 -44.31
CA ARG A 2 -51.37 7.72 -45.30
C ARG A 2 -51.75 8.22 -46.70
N TYR A 3 -50.99 7.86 -47.73
CA TYR A 3 -51.56 7.22 -48.93
C TYR A 3 -50.51 6.39 -49.66
N GLN A 4 -50.99 5.47 -50.50
CA GLN A 4 -50.32 4.23 -50.90
C GLN A 4 -50.31 4.06 -52.44
N LEU A 5 -49.26 3.37 -52.91
CA LEU A 5 -49.28 2.33 -53.96
C LEU A 5 -49.62 2.64 -55.43
N SER A 6 -49.19 1.65 -56.24
CA SER A 6 -49.69 1.25 -57.58
C SER A 6 -48.98 1.91 -58.76
N SER A 7 -47.99 1.28 -59.42
CA SER A 7 -47.94 -0.01 -60.16
C SER A 7 -48.38 0.08 -61.63
N ARG A 8 -47.55 -0.44 -62.55
CA ARG A 8 -47.87 -1.60 -63.42
C ARG A 8 -46.69 -2.01 -64.32
N ARG A 9 -46.70 -3.30 -64.70
CA ARG A 9 -45.77 -3.95 -65.65
C ARG A 9 -46.33 -3.88 -67.08
N ILE A 10 -45.45 -3.89 -68.09
CA ILE A 10 -45.70 -4.46 -69.43
C ILE A 10 -44.53 -5.41 -69.76
N SER A 11 -44.73 -6.35 -70.70
CA SER A 11 -44.10 -7.67 -70.74
C SER A 11 -43.78 -8.14 -72.17
N MET A 12 -42.71 -8.95 -72.33
CA MET A 12 -42.43 -9.86 -73.47
C MET A 12 -42.15 -9.17 -74.83
N LYS A 13 -41.37 -9.71 -75.79
CA LYS A 13 -40.85 -11.07 -76.14
C LYS A 13 -39.68 -10.88 -77.15
N GLN A 14 -38.87 -11.82 -77.69
CA GLN A 14 -38.76 -13.30 -77.65
C GLN A 14 -37.32 -13.73 -78.12
N LEU A 15 -37.06 -15.05 -78.15
CA LEU A 15 -36.13 -15.82 -79.01
C LEU A 15 -34.65 -16.07 -78.61
N PHE A 16 -34.38 -17.38 -78.49
CA PHE A 16 -33.14 -18.16 -78.38
C PHE A 16 -32.61 -18.51 -79.81
N PRO A 17 -31.38 -19.06 -80.05
CA PRO A 17 -30.82 -20.18 -79.27
C PRO A 17 -29.30 -20.29 -79.05
N SER A 18 -29.02 -21.31 -78.24
CA SER A 18 -27.77 -21.89 -77.72
C SER A 18 -26.63 -22.15 -78.72
N THR A 19 -25.40 -21.91 -78.27
CA THR A 19 -24.30 -22.89 -78.33
C THR A 19 -23.31 -22.60 -77.20
N ALA A 20 -22.77 -23.66 -76.58
CA ALA A 20 -21.84 -23.54 -75.46
C ALA A 20 -20.42 -23.96 -75.90
N LEU A 21 -19.41 -23.23 -75.42
CA LEU A 21 -18.06 -23.77 -75.29
C LEU A 21 -17.40 -23.17 -74.04
N ALA A 22 -17.02 -24.04 -73.11
CA ALA A 22 -16.40 -23.62 -71.85
C ALA A 22 -14.89 -23.42 -72.02
N LEU A 23 -14.37 -22.33 -71.46
CA LEU A 23 -12.92 -22.14 -71.28
C LEU A 23 -12.64 -21.99 -69.77
N PHE A 24 -12.10 -23.05 -69.16
CA PHE A 24 -11.61 -22.98 -67.78
C PHE A 24 -10.24 -22.28 -67.76
N VAL A 25 -10.21 -21.03 -67.29
CA VAL A 25 -8.95 -20.38 -66.88
C VAL A 25 -8.84 -20.51 -65.36
N GLY A 26 -7.94 -21.38 -64.91
CA GLY A 26 -7.66 -21.58 -63.49
C GLY A 26 -6.89 -20.41 -62.90
N LEU A 27 -7.59 -19.48 -62.24
CA LEU A 27 -6.98 -18.58 -61.26
C LEU A 27 -6.92 -19.31 -59.92
N SER A 28 -5.72 -19.79 -59.56
CA SER A 28 -5.43 -20.31 -58.22
C SER A 28 -5.41 -19.16 -57.21
N VAL A 29 -6.60 -18.79 -56.73
CA VAL A 29 -6.74 -17.96 -55.53
C VAL A 29 -6.28 -18.78 -54.34
N LEU A 30 -5.02 -18.59 -53.94
CA LEU A 30 -4.56 -19.01 -52.61
C LEU A 30 -5.46 -18.32 -51.58
N PRO A 31 -6.12 -19.07 -50.67
CA PRO A 31 -6.81 -18.44 -49.57
C PRO A 31 -5.74 -17.78 -48.69
N MET A 32 -5.75 -16.44 -48.62
CA MET A 32 -5.15 -15.76 -47.49
C MET A 32 -5.93 -16.21 -46.26
N SER A 33 -5.37 -17.17 -45.53
CA SER A 33 -5.77 -17.49 -44.17
C SER A 33 -5.51 -16.25 -43.31
N ALA A 34 -6.49 -15.34 -43.28
CA ALA A 34 -6.54 -14.29 -42.28
C ALA A 34 -6.54 -15.00 -40.93
N SER A 35 -5.42 -14.92 -40.22
CA SER A 35 -5.30 -15.45 -38.88
C SER A 35 -6.30 -14.69 -38.02
N THR A 36 -7.45 -15.32 -37.74
CA THR A 36 -8.39 -14.82 -36.74
C THR A 36 -7.72 -15.00 -35.39
N PHE A 37 -6.90 -14.01 -35.01
CA PHE A 37 -6.46 -13.87 -33.64
C PHE A 37 -7.71 -13.91 -32.75
N ALA A 38 -7.71 -14.80 -31.77
CA ALA A 38 -8.79 -14.83 -30.79
C ALA A 38 -8.82 -13.47 -30.10
N ALA A 39 -9.96 -12.80 -30.11
CA ALA A 39 -10.12 -11.51 -29.44
C ALA A 39 -9.81 -11.69 -27.94
N ASN A 40 -8.99 -10.81 -27.37
CA ASN A 40 -8.73 -10.83 -25.94
C ASN A 40 -9.99 -10.36 -25.20
N SER A 41 -10.17 -10.78 -23.94
CA SER A 41 -11.32 -10.33 -23.15
C SER A 41 -11.35 -8.81 -22.95
N TRP A 42 -10.17 -8.15 -22.99
CA TRP A 42 -10.06 -6.70 -22.85
C TRP A 42 -10.31 -5.89 -24.12
N ASP A 43 -10.36 -6.49 -25.32
CA ASP A 43 -10.45 -5.73 -26.58
C ASP A 43 -11.67 -4.78 -26.60
N ASN A 44 -12.79 -5.27 -26.05
CA ASN A 44 -14.07 -4.57 -25.95
C ASN A 44 -14.18 -3.63 -24.74
N LEU A 45 -13.19 -3.56 -23.84
CA LEU A 45 -13.22 -2.61 -22.73
C LEU A 45 -13.14 -1.18 -23.25
N GLN A 46 -14.10 -0.37 -22.83
CA GLN A 46 -14.29 1.03 -23.18
C GLN A 46 -14.81 1.76 -21.95
N PRO A 47 -14.58 3.07 -21.83
CA PRO A 47 -15.14 3.84 -20.74
C PRO A 47 -16.67 3.85 -20.80
N ASP A 48 -17.33 3.68 -19.66
CA ASP A 48 -18.78 3.81 -19.57
C ASP A 48 -19.22 5.27 -19.34
N ARG A 49 -20.54 5.49 -19.31
CA ARG A 49 -21.10 6.83 -19.16
C ARG A 49 -20.81 7.46 -17.79
N ASP A 50 -20.84 6.66 -16.73
CA ASP A 50 -20.67 7.14 -15.36
C ASP A 50 -19.18 7.38 -15.07
N GLU A 51 -18.27 6.58 -15.64
CA GLU A 51 -16.83 6.85 -15.71
C GLU A 51 -16.53 8.19 -16.43
N VAL A 52 -17.11 8.45 -17.60
CA VAL A 52 -16.93 9.73 -18.33
C VAL A 52 -17.43 10.92 -17.51
N ILE A 53 -18.60 10.82 -16.87
CA ILE A 53 -19.14 11.88 -16.01
C ILE A 53 -18.26 12.07 -14.76
N ALA A 54 -17.73 10.99 -14.17
CA ALA A 54 -16.83 11.04 -13.03
C ALA A 54 -15.51 11.73 -13.39
N SER A 55 -14.93 11.46 -14.56
CA SER A 55 -13.75 12.18 -15.07
C SER A 55 -13.98 13.69 -15.18
N LEU A 56 -15.10 14.11 -15.79
CA LEU A 56 -15.45 15.53 -15.91
C LEU A 56 -15.65 16.20 -14.54
N ASN A 57 -16.25 15.48 -13.59
CA ASN A 57 -16.39 15.95 -12.20
C ASN A 57 -15.04 16.09 -11.50
N VAL A 58 -14.11 15.14 -11.70
CA VAL A 58 -12.73 15.23 -11.17
C VAL A 58 -12.00 16.45 -11.74
N VAL A 59 -12.09 16.71 -13.06
CA VAL A 59 -11.50 17.90 -13.69
C VAL A 59 -12.00 19.20 -13.03
N GLU A 60 -13.32 19.34 -12.85
CA GLU A 60 -13.87 20.58 -12.29
C GLU A 60 -13.61 20.73 -10.78
N LEU A 61 -13.61 19.63 -10.01
CA LEU A 61 -13.21 19.63 -8.60
C LEU A 61 -11.74 20.03 -8.41
N LEU A 62 -10.83 19.45 -9.20
CA LEU A 62 -9.41 19.81 -9.17
C LEU A 62 -9.19 21.29 -9.52
N LYS A 63 -9.84 21.76 -10.58
CA LYS A 63 -9.76 23.16 -11.04
C LYS A 63 -10.30 24.17 -10.02
N ARG A 64 -11.41 23.88 -9.34
CA ARG A 64 -12.04 24.81 -8.38
C ARG A 64 -11.43 24.75 -6.98
N HIS A 65 -11.14 23.54 -6.50
CA HIS A 65 -10.99 23.27 -5.06
C HIS A 65 -9.62 22.73 -4.67
N HIS A 66 -8.81 22.16 -5.58
CA HIS A 66 -7.46 21.69 -5.24
C HIS A 66 -6.63 22.79 -4.58
N TYR A 67 -5.75 22.44 -3.64
CA TYR A 67 -4.97 23.45 -2.93
C TYR A 67 -4.09 24.31 -3.85
N SER A 68 -3.33 23.66 -4.73
CA SER A 68 -2.34 24.31 -5.60
C SER A 68 -2.91 24.90 -6.91
N LYS A 69 -4.12 24.52 -7.32
CA LYS A 69 -4.82 24.91 -8.57
C LYS A 69 -3.94 25.11 -9.82
N PRO A 70 -2.96 24.23 -10.14
CA PRO A 70 -2.18 24.37 -11.36
C PRO A 70 -3.07 24.23 -12.61
N PRO A 71 -2.69 24.88 -13.73
CA PRO A 71 -3.42 24.77 -14.98
C PRO A 71 -3.39 23.33 -15.52
N LEU A 72 -4.49 22.96 -16.21
CA LEU A 72 -4.60 21.77 -17.03
C LEU A 72 -4.33 22.19 -18.48
N ASP A 73 -3.06 22.10 -18.87
CA ASP A 73 -2.45 22.57 -20.11
C ASP A 73 -1.48 21.53 -20.70
N ASP A 74 -0.90 21.81 -21.88
CA ASP A 74 0.11 20.99 -22.56
C ASP A 74 1.26 20.52 -21.63
N LYS A 75 1.69 21.39 -20.70
CA LYS A 75 2.77 21.06 -19.76
C LYS A 75 2.31 19.98 -18.77
N ARG A 76 1.10 20.11 -18.22
CA ARG A 76 0.49 19.08 -17.37
C ARG A 76 0.16 17.82 -18.16
N SER A 77 -0.30 17.96 -19.40
CA SER A 77 -0.51 16.89 -20.37
C SER A 77 0.70 15.96 -20.47
N ALA A 78 1.90 16.53 -20.62
CA ALA A 78 3.15 15.78 -20.69
C ALA A 78 3.50 15.07 -19.37
N ILE A 79 3.20 15.67 -18.21
CA ILE A 79 3.39 15.04 -16.89
C ILE A 79 2.45 13.84 -16.73
N ILE A 80 1.17 13.99 -17.10
CA ILE A 80 0.17 12.91 -17.06
C ILE A 80 0.62 11.76 -17.97
N TYR A 81 0.99 12.06 -19.22
CA TYR A 81 1.47 11.07 -20.20
C TYR A 81 2.67 10.26 -19.66
N GLN A 82 3.74 10.95 -19.25
CA GLN A 82 4.95 10.30 -18.76
C GLN A 82 4.69 9.48 -17.48
N SER A 83 3.85 10.00 -16.59
CA SER A 83 3.46 9.31 -15.36
C SER A 83 2.63 8.06 -15.65
N TYR A 84 1.77 8.08 -16.67
CA TYR A 84 0.91 6.95 -17.02
C TYR A 84 1.73 5.81 -17.63
N ILE A 85 2.62 6.13 -18.57
CA ILE A 85 3.57 5.16 -19.14
C ILE A 85 4.47 4.57 -18.03
N LYS A 86 4.94 5.39 -17.08
CA LYS A 86 5.73 4.94 -15.93
C LYS A 86 4.91 4.11 -14.92
N GLN A 87 3.62 4.36 -14.75
CA GLN A 87 2.73 3.58 -13.89
C GLN A 87 2.52 2.17 -14.47
N LEU A 88 2.32 2.08 -15.79
CA LEU A 88 2.08 0.81 -16.48
C LEU A 88 3.35 -0.03 -16.64
N ASP A 89 4.48 0.57 -17.05
CA ASP A 89 5.76 -0.14 -17.19
C ASP A 89 6.93 0.61 -16.53
N PRO A 90 6.99 0.64 -15.19
CA PRO A 90 8.09 1.28 -14.45
C PRO A 90 9.44 0.61 -14.70
N SER A 91 9.43 -0.63 -15.22
CA SER A 91 10.61 -1.48 -15.46
C SER A 91 11.08 -1.49 -16.91
N ARG A 92 10.37 -0.77 -17.81
CA ARG A 92 10.60 -0.75 -19.26
C ARG A 92 10.86 -2.16 -19.82
N SER A 93 9.95 -3.08 -19.50
CA SER A 93 10.06 -4.52 -19.80
C SER A 93 8.88 -5.09 -20.58
N TYR A 94 7.88 -4.28 -20.93
CA TYR A 94 6.67 -4.68 -21.64
C TYR A 94 6.47 -3.87 -22.91
N PHE A 95 6.52 -2.53 -22.84
CA PHE A 95 6.40 -1.69 -24.04
C PHE A 95 7.69 -1.73 -24.88
N MET A 96 7.53 -1.66 -26.21
CA MET A 96 8.61 -1.39 -27.16
C MET A 96 8.74 0.10 -27.45
N ALA A 97 9.89 0.53 -27.96
CA ALA A 97 10.11 1.89 -28.45
C ALA A 97 9.08 2.32 -29.51
N SER A 98 8.58 1.38 -30.33
CA SER A 98 7.50 1.63 -31.30
C SER A 98 6.14 1.90 -30.63
N ASP A 99 5.85 1.28 -29.48
CA ASP A 99 4.62 1.55 -28.73
C ASP A 99 4.65 2.98 -28.17
N ILE A 100 5.79 3.40 -27.63
CA ILE A 100 5.96 4.78 -27.13
C ILE A 100 5.84 5.79 -28.28
N ALA A 101 6.48 5.53 -29.43
CA ALA A 101 6.34 6.39 -30.61
C ALA A 101 4.88 6.45 -31.15
N ASP A 102 4.12 5.36 -31.07
CA ASP A 102 2.67 5.35 -31.38
C ASP A 102 1.88 6.27 -30.43
N PHE A 103 2.32 6.43 -29.18
CA PHE A 103 1.64 7.20 -28.13
C PHE A 103 2.09 8.66 -28.04
N ASP A 104 3.32 8.99 -28.42
CA ASP A 104 3.92 10.34 -28.28
C ASP A 104 3.08 11.45 -28.94
N LYS A 105 2.29 11.10 -29.97
CA LYS A 105 1.30 12.01 -30.59
C LYS A 105 0.28 12.60 -29.59
N TRP A 106 0.03 11.92 -28.48
CA TRP A 106 -0.91 12.31 -27.42
C TRP A 106 -0.24 13.05 -26.26
N GLN A 107 1.10 13.17 -26.23
CA GLN A 107 1.85 13.75 -25.11
C GLN A 107 1.34 15.14 -24.68
N PHE A 108 0.81 15.92 -25.61
CA PHE A 108 0.28 17.27 -25.38
C PHE A 108 -1.24 17.37 -25.59
N GLN A 109 -1.99 16.27 -25.43
CA GLN A 109 -3.45 16.22 -25.66
C GLN A 109 -4.27 15.62 -24.51
N PHE A 110 -3.64 15.02 -23.49
CA PHE A 110 -4.31 14.47 -22.31
C PHE A 110 -5.18 15.48 -21.58
N ASP A 111 -4.74 16.73 -21.50
CA ASP A 111 -5.49 17.83 -20.89
C ASP A 111 -6.77 18.16 -21.68
N ASP A 112 -6.73 18.19 -23.02
CA ASP A 112 -7.91 18.38 -23.87
C ASP A 112 -8.85 17.16 -23.85
N PHE A 113 -8.29 15.95 -23.84
CA PHE A 113 -9.05 14.70 -23.67
C PHE A 113 -9.83 14.71 -22.35
N LEU A 114 -9.17 15.04 -21.23
CA LEU A 114 -9.82 15.15 -19.92
C LEU A 114 -10.87 16.26 -19.85
N LYS A 115 -10.60 17.45 -20.41
CA LYS A 115 -11.56 18.57 -20.49
C LYS A 115 -12.82 18.22 -21.28
N SER A 116 -12.71 17.35 -22.29
CA SER A 116 -13.82 16.93 -23.16
C SER A 116 -14.51 15.63 -22.72
N GLY A 117 -13.92 14.89 -21.77
CA GLY A 117 -14.40 13.59 -21.33
C GLY A 117 -14.02 12.44 -22.28
N ASP A 118 -13.10 12.66 -23.23
CA ASP A 118 -12.55 11.60 -24.07
C ASP A 118 -11.50 10.80 -23.27
N LEU A 119 -11.81 9.53 -22.97
CA LEU A 119 -10.90 8.66 -22.23
C LEU A 119 -10.22 7.62 -23.14
N ASN A 120 -10.45 7.67 -24.46
CA ASN A 120 -10.00 6.64 -25.40
C ASN A 120 -8.48 6.49 -25.44
N ALA A 121 -7.71 7.59 -25.38
CA ALA A 121 -6.24 7.53 -25.41
C ALA A 121 -5.68 6.71 -24.24
N GLY A 122 -6.18 6.93 -23.01
CA GLY A 122 -5.80 6.16 -21.83
C GLY A 122 -6.15 4.67 -21.99
N PHE A 123 -7.38 4.36 -22.42
CA PHE A 123 -7.82 2.98 -22.66
C PHE A 123 -7.02 2.27 -23.76
N ILE A 124 -6.61 2.97 -24.83
CA ILE A 124 -5.79 2.38 -25.91
C ILE A 124 -4.38 2.04 -25.39
N ILE A 125 -3.74 2.94 -24.63
CA ILE A 125 -2.42 2.69 -24.04
C ILE A 125 -2.49 1.50 -23.07
N TYR A 126 -3.52 1.44 -22.21
CA TYR A 126 -3.69 0.35 -21.26
C TYR A 126 -3.95 -0.99 -21.96
N LYS A 127 -4.78 -1.02 -23.00
CA LYS A 127 -5.01 -2.26 -23.77
C LYS A 127 -3.75 -2.73 -24.50
N ARG A 128 -2.95 -1.82 -25.07
CA ARG A 128 -1.62 -2.16 -25.61
C ARG A 128 -0.69 -2.70 -24.52
N TYR A 129 -0.76 -2.19 -23.28
CA TYR A 129 -0.04 -2.77 -22.14
C TYR A 129 -0.51 -4.22 -21.86
N LEU A 130 -1.82 -4.46 -21.75
CA LEU A 130 -2.37 -5.81 -21.54
C LEU A 130 -1.92 -6.79 -22.65
N ASP A 131 -1.94 -6.37 -23.91
CA ASP A 131 -1.43 -7.15 -25.05
C ASP A 131 0.05 -7.51 -24.87
N ARG A 132 0.88 -6.54 -24.44
CA ARG A 132 2.30 -6.77 -24.18
C ARG A 132 2.52 -7.72 -23.00
N VAL A 133 1.81 -7.55 -21.87
CA VAL A 133 1.92 -8.48 -20.74
C VAL A 133 1.50 -9.88 -21.17
N ASN A 134 0.38 -10.05 -21.87
CA ASN A 134 -0.08 -11.36 -22.35
C ASN A 134 0.93 -12.00 -23.31
N ALA A 135 1.49 -11.24 -24.26
CA ALA A 135 2.53 -11.71 -25.17
C ALA A 135 3.80 -12.16 -24.41
N ARG A 136 4.19 -11.44 -23.36
CA ARG A 136 5.33 -11.80 -22.50
C ARG A 136 5.07 -13.04 -21.63
N LEU A 137 3.85 -13.21 -21.11
CA LEU A 137 3.45 -14.43 -20.39
C LEU A 137 3.39 -15.65 -21.30
N ASN A 138 2.87 -15.52 -22.52
CA ASN A 138 2.89 -16.58 -23.52
C ASN A 138 4.33 -16.96 -23.91
N PHE A 139 5.22 -15.98 -24.11
CA PHE A 139 6.65 -16.23 -24.30
C PHE A 139 7.26 -16.99 -23.11
N ALA A 140 7.00 -16.54 -21.88
CA ALA A 140 7.54 -17.18 -20.69
C ALA A 140 7.06 -18.63 -20.49
N LEU A 141 5.79 -18.90 -20.75
CA LEU A 141 5.23 -20.26 -20.76
C LEU A 141 5.84 -21.13 -21.89
N GLY A 142 6.11 -20.52 -23.05
CA GLY A 142 6.82 -21.17 -24.15
C GLY A 142 8.25 -21.56 -23.79
N GLU A 143 9.02 -20.66 -23.16
CA GLU A 143 10.37 -20.94 -22.68
C GLU A 143 10.39 -22.03 -21.59
N LEU A 144 9.50 -21.96 -20.59
CA LEU A 144 9.38 -23.01 -19.58
C LEU A 144 8.99 -24.36 -20.20
N GLY A 145 8.14 -24.36 -21.22
CA GLY A 145 7.73 -25.55 -21.97
C GLY A 145 8.87 -26.27 -22.69
N LYS A 146 10.01 -25.59 -22.95
CA LYS A 146 11.21 -26.24 -23.51
C LYS A 146 11.91 -27.16 -22.50
N GLY A 147 11.70 -26.95 -21.20
CA GLY A 147 12.37 -27.68 -20.11
C GLY A 147 13.32 -26.78 -19.33
N VAL A 148 13.05 -26.60 -18.03
CA VAL A 148 13.88 -25.78 -17.11
C VAL A 148 15.28 -26.37 -16.92
N ASP A 149 15.40 -27.68 -17.07
CA ASP A 149 16.64 -28.48 -17.05
C ASP A 149 17.62 -28.12 -18.19
N LYS A 150 17.13 -27.54 -19.29
CA LYS A 150 17.93 -27.22 -20.48
C LYS A 150 18.51 -25.81 -20.48
N LEU A 151 18.20 -25.00 -19.46
CA LEU A 151 18.76 -23.66 -19.32
C LEU A 151 20.24 -23.76 -18.90
N ASP A 152 21.13 -23.18 -19.71
CA ASP A 152 22.55 -23.09 -19.34
C ASP A 152 22.77 -22.02 -18.28
N PHE A 153 23.35 -22.40 -17.14
CA PHE A 153 23.77 -21.50 -16.07
C PHE A 153 25.30 -21.34 -15.95
N ASN A 154 26.06 -21.81 -16.94
CA ASN A 154 27.52 -21.68 -16.97
C ASN A 154 27.96 -20.40 -17.71
N THR A 155 27.20 -19.93 -18.70
CA THR A 155 27.50 -18.66 -19.38
C THR A 155 27.47 -17.48 -18.40
N LYS A 156 28.54 -16.66 -18.41
CA LYS A 156 28.65 -15.43 -17.61
C LYS A 156 27.81 -14.32 -18.23
N GLU A 157 26.54 -14.28 -17.84
CA GLU A 157 25.58 -13.25 -18.22
C GLU A 157 25.12 -12.45 -16.99
N THR A 158 24.71 -11.20 -17.20
CA THR A 158 24.08 -10.37 -16.17
C THR A 158 22.70 -9.86 -16.60
N LEU A 159 21.84 -9.64 -15.61
CA LEU A 159 20.53 -8.99 -15.74
C LEU A 159 20.58 -7.65 -14.99
N LEU A 160 20.21 -6.56 -15.68
CA LEU A 160 19.94 -5.26 -15.05
C LEU A 160 18.57 -5.33 -14.35
N VAL A 161 18.56 -5.17 -13.03
CA VAL A 161 17.36 -5.25 -12.19
C VAL A 161 16.72 -3.87 -12.01
N ASP A 162 17.51 -2.85 -11.67
CA ASP A 162 17.04 -1.45 -11.70
C ASP A 162 16.99 -0.93 -13.15
N ARG A 163 15.77 -0.97 -13.73
CA ARG A 163 15.50 -0.59 -15.12
C ARG A 163 14.70 0.72 -15.26
N LYS A 164 14.51 1.50 -14.18
CA LYS A 164 13.65 2.70 -14.20
C LYS A 164 14.05 3.74 -15.26
N ASP A 165 15.36 3.80 -15.55
CA ASP A 165 16.00 4.70 -16.51
C ASP A 165 16.51 3.99 -17.78
N ALA A 166 16.18 2.71 -18.00
CA ALA A 166 16.66 1.93 -19.14
C ALA A 166 16.13 2.46 -20.49
N ALA A 167 16.80 2.10 -21.60
CA ALA A 167 16.18 2.29 -22.92
C ALA A 167 14.95 1.37 -23.06
N TRP A 168 13.90 1.86 -23.74
CA TRP A 168 12.80 1.02 -24.20
C TRP A 168 13.35 -0.01 -25.21
N PRO A 169 13.03 -1.30 -25.08
CA PRO A 169 13.40 -2.32 -26.06
C PRO A 169 12.96 -1.92 -27.48
N LYS A 170 13.87 -2.00 -28.46
CA LYS A 170 13.60 -1.52 -29.83
C LYS A 170 12.59 -2.39 -30.57
N ASP A 171 12.64 -3.70 -30.32
CA ASP A 171 11.88 -4.72 -31.03
C ASP A 171 11.57 -5.93 -30.13
N THR A 172 10.86 -6.90 -30.70
CA THR A 172 10.52 -8.16 -30.02
C THR A 172 11.74 -8.96 -29.62
N ALA A 173 12.86 -8.91 -30.35
CA ALA A 173 14.05 -9.69 -30.03
C ALA A 173 14.78 -9.14 -28.79
N GLU A 174 14.87 -7.82 -28.65
CA GLU A 174 15.36 -7.19 -27.40
C GLU A 174 14.42 -7.48 -26.20
N LEU A 175 13.10 -7.55 -26.42
CA LEU A 175 12.13 -7.98 -25.39
C LEU A 175 12.27 -9.47 -25.03
N ASP A 176 12.41 -10.36 -26.03
CA ASP A 176 12.56 -11.81 -25.83
C ASP A 176 13.85 -12.11 -25.05
N GLU A 177 14.95 -11.43 -25.38
CA GLU A 177 16.22 -11.56 -24.67
C GLU A 177 16.14 -11.04 -23.22
N LEU A 178 15.47 -9.91 -22.98
CA LEU A 178 15.21 -9.41 -21.62
C LEU A 178 14.37 -10.43 -20.82
N TRP A 179 13.33 -11.00 -21.42
CA TRP A 179 12.45 -11.96 -20.75
C TRP A 179 13.13 -13.30 -20.52
N ARG A 180 13.93 -13.81 -21.47
CA ARG A 180 14.77 -14.99 -21.27
C ARG A 180 15.67 -14.82 -20.04
N LYS A 181 16.32 -13.66 -19.89
CA LYS A 181 17.15 -13.37 -18.72
C LYS A 181 16.35 -13.30 -17.41
N ARG A 182 15.15 -12.71 -17.42
CA ARG A 182 14.25 -12.68 -16.25
C ARG A 182 13.80 -14.08 -15.84
N ILE A 183 13.40 -14.93 -16.80
CA ILE A 183 13.00 -16.32 -16.55
C ILE A 183 14.18 -17.14 -16.02
N LYS A 184 15.37 -16.95 -16.61
CA LYS A 184 16.62 -17.59 -16.15
C LYS A 184 16.95 -17.18 -14.71
N ASP A 185 16.79 -15.92 -14.33
CA ASP A 185 16.96 -15.45 -12.94
C ASP A 185 15.90 -16.02 -11.99
N GLU A 186 14.61 -16.06 -12.37
CA GLU A 186 13.55 -16.68 -11.56
C GLU A 186 13.80 -18.18 -11.31
N VAL A 187 14.23 -18.92 -12.35
CA VAL A 187 14.66 -20.32 -12.22
C VAL A 187 15.89 -20.43 -11.30
N LEU A 188 16.91 -19.59 -11.52
CA LEU A 188 18.16 -19.67 -10.76
C LEU A 188 17.93 -19.40 -9.27
N ARG A 189 17.07 -18.43 -8.92
CA ARG A 189 16.67 -18.17 -7.53
C ARG A 189 16.05 -19.42 -6.88
N LEU A 190 15.07 -20.05 -7.53
CA LEU A 190 14.44 -21.26 -7.00
C LEU A 190 15.40 -22.47 -6.96
N LYS A 191 16.34 -22.57 -7.90
CA LYS A 191 17.40 -23.61 -7.92
C LYS A 191 18.44 -23.40 -6.81
N ILE A 192 18.74 -22.15 -6.45
CA ILE A 192 19.62 -21.81 -5.32
C ILE A 192 18.92 -22.12 -3.99
N ALA A 193 17.62 -21.83 -3.89
CA ALA A 193 16.76 -22.25 -2.78
C ALA A 193 16.59 -23.78 -2.66
N GLY A 194 17.08 -24.57 -3.62
CA GLY A 194 17.08 -26.03 -3.57
C GLY A 194 15.79 -26.69 -4.03
N LYS A 195 14.88 -25.97 -4.71
CA LYS A 195 13.69 -26.59 -5.33
C LYS A 195 14.12 -27.45 -6.53
N ASP A 196 13.48 -28.60 -6.68
CA ASP A 196 13.72 -29.54 -7.79
C ASP A 196 13.31 -28.94 -9.16
N PRO A 197 14.03 -29.18 -10.28
CA PRO A 197 13.72 -28.59 -11.58
C PRO A 197 12.28 -28.82 -12.08
N ALA A 198 11.68 -29.98 -11.83
CA ALA A 198 10.29 -30.24 -12.22
C ALA A 198 9.32 -29.40 -11.37
N LYS A 199 9.58 -29.29 -10.06
CA LYS A 199 8.81 -28.41 -9.17
C LYS A 199 8.99 -26.93 -9.50
N ILE A 200 10.19 -26.50 -9.93
CA ILE A 200 10.43 -25.14 -10.43
C ILE A 200 9.58 -24.87 -11.67
N GLN A 201 9.59 -25.79 -12.64
CA GLN A 201 8.81 -25.67 -13.87
C GLN A 201 7.30 -25.62 -13.57
N GLU A 202 6.80 -26.50 -12.70
CA GLU A 202 5.41 -26.48 -12.23
C GLU A 202 5.05 -25.14 -11.57
N THR A 203 5.86 -24.70 -10.61
CA THR A 203 5.64 -23.45 -9.84
C THR A 203 5.59 -22.22 -10.75
N LEU A 204 6.56 -22.05 -11.65
CA LEU A 204 6.62 -20.91 -12.56
C LEU A 204 5.53 -20.99 -13.64
N THR A 205 5.22 -22.17 -14.16
CA THR A 205 4.09 -22.36 -15.10
C THR A 205 2.77 -21.98 -14.45
N LYS A 206 2.54 -22.40 -13.20
CA LYS A 206 1.36 -22.05 -12.42
C LYS A 206 1.30 -20.54 -12.14
N ARG A 207 2.41 -19.93 -11.74
CA ARG A 207 2.56 -18.48 -11.53
C ARG A 207 2.14 -17.68 -12.76
N TYR A 208 2.69 -18.00 -13.94
CA TYR A 208 2.39 -17.26 -15.17
C TYR A 208 0.96 -17.52 -15.69
N LYS A 209 0.42 -18.74 -15.56
CA LYS A 209 -0.99 -19.01 -15.85
C LYS A 209 -1.94 -18.22 -14.95
N ASN A 210 -1.66 -18.14 -13.65
CA ASN A 210 -2.45 -17.34 -12.71
C ASN A 210 -2.39 -15.83 -13.05
N GLN A 211 -1.26 -15.34 -13.58
CA GLN A 211 -1.16 -13.97 -14.11
C GLN A 211 -2.00 -13.78 -15.38
N GLN A 212 -2.00 -14.74 -16.32
CA GLN A 212 -2.88 -14.68 -17.50
C GLN A 212 -4.36 -14.72 -17.14
N ALA A 213 -4.77 -15.57 -16.20
CA ALA A 213 -6.14 -15.62 -15.70
C ALA A 213 -6.56 -14.25 -15.13
N ARG A 214 -5.68 -13.60 -14.36
CA ARG A 214 -5.91 -12.24 -13.83
C ARG A 214 -6.02 -11.17 -14.93
N LEU A 215 -5.18 -11.21 -15.97
CA LEU A 215 -5.31 -10.30 -17.11
C LEU A 215 -6.68 -10.46 -17.79
N ASN A 216 -7.16 -11.69 -17.95
CA ASN A 216 -8.45 -11.95 -18.57
C ASN A 216 -9.63 -11.41 -17.74
N GLN A 217 -9.43 -11.21 -16.43
CA GLN A 217 -10.39 -10.64 -15.47
C GLN A 217 -10.27 -9.10 -15.34
N THR A 218 -9.53 -8.41 -16.22
CA THR A 218 -9.45 -6.93 -16.20
C THR A 218 -10.80 -6.30 -16.54
N ARG A 219 -11.21 -5.27 -15.81
CA ARG A 219 -12.46 -4.52 -16.01
C ARG A 219 -12.17 -3.10 -16.52
N ALA A 220 -13.19 -2.43 -17.08
CA ALA A 220 -13.08 -1.01 -17.47
C ALA A 220 -12.66 -0.13 -16.29
N GLU A 221 -13.28 -0.36 -15.12
CA GLU A 221 -12.94 0.28 -13.84
C GLU A 221 -11.44 0.20 -13.50
N ASP A 222 -10.78 -0.94 -13.74
CA ASP A 222 -9.35 -1.09 -13.41
C ASP A 222 -8.48 -0.16 -14.30
N ILE A 223 -8.91 0.07 -15.54
CA ILE A 223 -8.28 0.99 -16.51
C ILE A 223 -8.59 2.44 -16.15
N PHE A 224 -9.86 2.74 -15.89
CA PHE A 224 -10.35 4.06 -15.51
C PHE A 224 -9.67 4.55 -14.22
N GLN A 225 -9.68 3.72 -13.17
CA GLN A 225 -9.03 4.03 -11.90
C GLN A 225 -7.53 4.28 -12.08
N ALA A 226 -6.81 3.50 -12.90
CA ALA A 226 -5.39 3.76 -13.17
C ALA A 226 -5.16 5.11 -13.88
N TYR A 227 -5.97 5.39 -14.91
CA TYR A 227 -5.84 6.61 -15.72
C TYR A 227 -6.18 7.88 -14.93
N ILE A 228 -7.35 7.91 -14.28
CA ILE A 228 -7.79 9.06 -13.49
C ILE A 228 -6.91 9.27 -12.25
N ASN A 229 -6.35 8.22 -11.65
CA ASN A 229 -5.36 8.39 -10.60
C ASN A 229 -4.07 9.04 -11.10
N THR A 230 -3.57 8.67 -12.29
CA THR A 230 -2.41 9.38 -12.85
C THR A 230 -2.70 10.86 -13.12
N PHE A 231 -3.90 11.19 -13.61
CA PHE A 231 -4.34 12.57 -13.74
C PHE A 231 -4.39 13.30 -12.39
N ALA A 232 -5.09 12.73 -11.41
CA ALA A 232 -5.27 13.29 -10.08
C ALA A 232 -3.93 13.48 -9.35
N MET A 233 -3.02 12.51 -9.43
CA MET A 233 -1.70 12.55 -8.80
C MET A 233 -0.71 13.51 -9.46
N SER A 234 -1.02 14.03 -10.67
CA SER A 234 -0.30 15.21 -11.18
C SER A 234 -0.58 16.46 -10.32
N TYR A 235 -1.74 16.50 -9.64
CA TYR A 235 -2.16 17.44 -8.59
C TYR A 235 -1.11 17.58 -7.47
N ASP A 236 -0.99 16.47 -6.76
CA ASP A 236 -0.07 16.18 -5.66
C ASP A 236 -0.17 14.66 -5.39
N PRO A 237 0.81 14.01 -4.74
CA PRO A 237 0.82 12.56 -4.61
C PRO A 237 -0.27 11.95 -3.71
N HIS A 238 -1.09 12.77 -3.03
CA HIS A 238 -2.18 12.34 -2.13
C HIS A 238 -3.58 12.58 -2.69
N THR A 239 -3.71 13.25 -3.85
CA THR A 239 -4.99 13.46 -4.53
C THR A 239 -5.24 12.30 -5.50
N ASN A 240 -6.30 11.52 -5.25
CA ASN A 240 -6.54 10.26 -5.95
C ASN A 240 -8.05 9.92 -6.03
N TYR A 241 -8.45 9.29 -7.12
CA TYR A 241 -9.76 8.67 -7.30
C TYR A 241 -9.84 7.33 -6.55
N LEU A 242 -10.99 7.09 -5.92
CA LEU A 242 -11.39 5.85 -5.28
C LEU A 242 -12.61 5.30 -6.03
N SER A 243 -12.45 4.15 -6.68
CA SER A 243 -13.58 3.36 -7.17
C SER A 243 -14.52 2.99 -6.01
N PRO A 244 -15.80 2.64 -6.25
CA PRO A 244 -16.74 2.31 -5.16
C PRO A 244 -16.22 1.25 -4.18
N ASP A 245 -15.53 0.22 -4.69
CA ASP A 245 -14.92 -0.83 -3.88
C ASP A 245 -13.67 -0.32 -3.11
N SER A 246 -12.92 0.63 -3.68
CA SER A 246 -11.80 1.30 -2.99
C SER A 246 -12.28 2.24 -1.88
N ALA A 247 -13.39 2.95 -2.10
CA ALA A 247 -14.02 3.84 -1.13
C ALA A 247 -14.54 3.06 0.09
N GLU A 248 -15.25 1.94 -0.13
CA GLU A 248 -15.69 1.06 0.97
C GLU A 248 -14.49 0.56 1.81
N ASN A 249 -13.40 0.15 1.16
CA ASN A 249 -12.19 -0.27 1.86
C ASN A 249 -11.50 0.87 2.63
N PHE A 250 -11.53 2.10 2.12
CA PHE A 250 -11.03 3.28 2.84
C PHE A 250 -11.86 3.57 4.10
N ASP A 251 -13.19 3.53 3.98
CA ASP A 251 -14.13 3.71 5.11
C ASP A 251 -13.93 2.65 6.21
N ILE A 252 -13.74 1.38 5.84
CA ILE A 252 -13.48 0.27 6.77
C ILE A 252 -12.18 0.51 7.56
N ASN A 253 -11.10 0.88 6.86
CA ASN A 253 -9.81 1.16 7.49
C ASN A 253 -9.86 2.38 8.41
N MET A 254 -10.68 3.40 8.08
CA MET A 254 -10.81 4.62 8.89
C MET A 254 -11.66 4.41 10.15
N SER A 255 -12.72 3.61 10.05
CA SER A 255 -13.64 3.31 11.17
C SER A 255 -13.20 2.14 12.06
N LEU A 256 -12.23 1.33 11.61
CA LEU A 256 -11.89 0.01 12.17
C LEU A 256 -13.12 -0.89 12.38
N SER A 257 -14.07 -0.81 11.45
CA SER A 257 -15.35 -1.49 11.50
C SER A 257 -15.76 -1.94 10.09
N LEU A 258 -16.32 -3.14 9.97
CA LEU A 258 -16.92 -3.63 8.73
C LEU A 258 -18.23 -4.36 9.00
N GLU A 259 -19.17 -4.31 8.06
CA GLU A 259 -20.37 -5.16 8.09
C GLU A 259 -20.17 -6.42 7.24
N GLY A 260 -20.20 -7.58 7.88
CA GLY A 260 -19.90 -8.85 7.22
C GLY A 260 -19.69 -10.00 8.19
N ILE A 261 -18.91 -10.99 7.76
CA ILE A 261 -18.67 -12.22 8.54
C ILE A 261 -17.47 -12.14 9.50
N GLY A 262 -16.59 -11.15 9.36
CA GLY A 262 -15.37 -11.06 10.18
C GLY A 262 -14.33 -12.13 9.83
N ALA A 263 -13.94 -12.24 8.56
CA ALA A 263 -12.89 -13.13 8.09
C ALA A 263 -11.96 -12.40 7.12
N VAL A 264 -10.66 -12.71 7.16
CA VAL A 264 -9.66 -12.23 6.21
C VAL A 264 -9.51 -13.28 5.11
N LEU A 265 -9.70 -12.87 3.86
CA LEU A 265 -9.73 -13.77 2.70
C LEU A 265 -8.55 -13.51 1.76
N GLN A 266 -8.13 -14.54 1.02
CA GLN A 266 -7.04 -14.49 0.04
C GLN A 266 -7.37 -15.42 -1.14
N SER A 267 -7.02 -15.05 -2.37
CA SER A 267 -7.07 -15.99 -3.50
C SER A 267 -6.03 -17.11 -3.32
N ASP A 268 -6.47 -18.36 -3.38
CA ASP A 268 -5.63 -19.55 -3.51
C ASP A 268 -5.98 -20.27 -4.81
N ASN A 269 -5.26 -19.92 -5.88
CA ASN A 269 -5.54 -20.36 -7.25
C ASN A 269 -6.95 -19.90 -7.65
N ASP A 270 -7.80 -20.81 -8.10
CA ASP A 270 -9.19 -20.53 -8.48
C ASP A 270 -10.15 -20.46 -7.28
N ASN A 271 -9.68 -20.68 -6.04
CA ASN A 271 -10.53 -20.68 -4.85
C ASN A 271 -10.27 -19.45 -3.96
N VAL A 272 -11.26 -19.06 -3.15
CA VAL A 272 -11.05 -18.05 -2.10
C VAL A 272 -10.82 -18.75 -0.76
N LYS A 273 -9.63 -18.57 -0.19
CA LYS A 273 -9.19 -19.19 1.06
C LYS A 273 -9.39 -18.24 2.24
N ILE A 274 -9.89 -18.76 3.36
CA ILE A 274 -9.92 -18.07 4.65
C ILE A 274 -8.50 -18.08 5.23
N VAL A 275 -7.87 -16.91 5.38
CA VAL A 275 -6.54 -16.80 6.00
C VAL A 275 -6.67 -16.88 7.52
N ARG A 276 -7.54 -16.05 8.10
CA ARG A 276 -7.81 -15.99 9.54
C ARG A 276 -9.20 -15.44 9.81
N LEU A 277 -9.70 -15.66 11.01
CA LEU A 277 -10.99 -15.15 11.48
C LEU A 277 -10.75 -14.00 12.46
N VAL A 278 -11.56 -12.95 12.40
CA VAL A 278 -11.49 -11.85 13.37
C VAL A 278 -12.04 -12.36 14.71
N PRO A 279 -11.32 -12.19 15.83
CA PRO A 279 -11.81 -12.60 17.16
C PRO A 279 -13.18 -12.01 17.47
N ALA A 280 -14.08 -12.83 18.02
CA ALA A 280 -15.49 -12.51 18.27
C ALA A 280 -16.33 -12.09 17.04
N GLY A 281 -15.80 -12.16 15.81
CA GLY A 281 -16.57 -11.96 14.58
C GLY A 281 -17.56 -13.12 14.30
N PRO A 282 -18.61 -12.92 13.48
CA PRO A 282 -19.62 -13.93 13.18
C PRO A 282 -19.07 -15.28 12.72
N ALA A 283 -18.10 -15.28 11.82
CA ALA A 283 -17.44 -16.49 11.33
C ALA A 283 -16.81 -17.28 12.49
N ALA A 284 -16.03 -16.63 13.35
CA ALA A 284 -15.43 -17.23 14.54
C ALA A 284 -16.51 -17.74 15.53
N LYS A 285 -17.60 -16.98 15.74
CA LYS A 285 -18.73 -17.39 16.59
C LYS A 285 -19.39 -18.69 16.12
N THR A 286 -19.47 -18.95 14.81
CA THR A 286 -20.09 -20.18 14.28
C THR A 286 -19.34 -21.46 14.67
N LYS A 287 -18.01 -21.39 14.84
CA LYS A 287 -17.09 -22.54 14.94
C LYS A 287 -17.19 -23.57 13.80
N GLN A 288 -17.87 -23.23 12.71
CA GLN A 288 -18.07 -24.11 11.55
C GLN A 288 -17.09 -23.82 10.40
N VAL A 289 -16.38 -22.69 10.48
CA VAL A 289 -15.34 -22.29 9.53
C VAL A 289 -14.00 -22.14 10.25
N ALA A 290 -12.91 -22.43 9.55
CA ALA A 290 -11.55 -22.42 10.08
C ALA A 290 -10.57 -21.70 9.14
N PRO A 291 -9.38 -21.29 9.62
CA PRO A 291 -8.26 -20.95 8.75
C PRO A 291 -7.95 -22.06 7.73
N ALA A 292 -7.51 -21.66 6.54
CA ALA A 292 -7.27 -22.47 5.35
C ALA A 292 -8.50 -23.10 4.66
N ASP A 293 -9.72 -22.97 5.20
CA ASP A 293 -10.95 -23.39 4.51
C ASP A 293 -11.12 -22.64 3.17
N LYS A 294 -11.68 -23.31 2.15
CA LYS A 294 -11.89 -22.76 0.81
C LYS A 294 -13.37 -22.52 0.53
N ILE A 295 -13.72 -21.28 0.22
CA ILE A 295 -15.05 -20.86 -0.22
C ILE A 295 -15.15 -21.15 -1.73
N VAL A 296 -16.13 -21.97 -2.12
CA VAL A 296 -16.39 -22.34 -3.52
C VAL A 296 -17.69 -21.76 -4.06
N ALA A 297 -18.67 -21.46 -3.20
CA ALA A 297 -19.92 -20.84 -3.63
C ALA A 297 -20.55 -19.96 -2.53
N VAL A 298 -21.35 -18.96 -2.92
CA VAL A 298 -21.95 -17.95 -2.03
C VAL A 298 -23.43 -17.69 -2.37
N ALA A 299 -24.30 -17.64 -1.37
CA ALA A 299 -25.72 -17.29 -1.50
C ALA A 299 -26.14 -16.15 -0.57
N GLN A 300 -27.07 -15.31 -1.05
CA GLN A 300 -27.69 -14.23 -0.28
C GLN A 300 -29.01 -14.71 0.34
N GLY A 301 -29.05 -14.92 1.66
CA GLY A 301 -30.20 -15.54 2.33
C GLY A 301 -30.60 -16.86 1.66
N ASP A 302 -31.88 -16.98 1.31
CA ASP A 302 -32.46 -18.18 0.70
C ASP A 302 -32.33 -18.24 -0.84
N LYS A 303 -31.65 -17.27 -1.48
CA LYS A 303 -31.38 -17.33 -2.93
C LYS A 303 -30.48 -18.51 -3.28
N GLU A 304 -30.47 -18.89 -4.56
CA GLU A 304 -29.59 -19.93 -5.09
C GLU A 304 -28.10 -19.65 -4.80
N MET A 305 -27.32 -20.72 -4.73
CA MET A 305 -25.89 -20.65 -4.50
C MET A 305 -25.18 -20.31 -5.81
N VAL A 306 -24.37 -19.25 -5.79
CA VAL A 306 -23.56 -18.82 -6.93
C VAL A 306 -22.17 -19.41 -6.75
N ASP A 307 -21.74 -20.26 -7.69
CA ASP A 307 -20.35 -20.73 -7.77
C ASP A 307 -19.41 -19.53 -7.96
N VAL A 308 -18.35 -19.47 -7.15
CA VAL A 308 -17.34 -18.40 -7.16
C VAL A 308 -15.95 -18.92 -7.52
N ILE A 309 -15.83 -20.12 -8.08
CA ILE A 309 -14.54 -20.68 -8.51
C ILE A 309 -14.05 -19.89 -9.73
N GLY A 310 -12.81 -19.42 -9.66
CA GLY A 310 -12.20 -18.57 -10.68
C GLY A 310 -12.71 -17.13 -10.70
N TRP A 311 -13.49 -16.69 -9.71
CA TRP A 311 -13.88 -15.28 -9.56
C TRP A 311 -12.75 -14.44 -8.96
N ARG A 312 -12.83 -13.12 -9.13
CA ARG A 312 -11.89 -12.19 -8.47
C ARG A 312 -12.20 -12.09 -6.97
N LEU A 313 -11.17 -11.87 -6.16
CA LEU A 313 -11.31 -11.78 -4.70
C LEU A 313 -12.24 -10.63 -4.26
N ASP A 314 -12.17 -9.47 -4.93
CA ASP A 314 -13.02 -8.31 -4.65
C ASP A 314 -14.51 -8.62 -4.90
N GLU A 315 -14.82 -9.36 -5.96
CA GLU A 315 -16.19 -9.78 -6.30
C GLU A 315 -16.74 -10.78 -5.27
N VAL A 316 -15.95 -11.75 -4.83
CA VAL A 316 -16.35 -12.69 -3.78
C VAL A 316 -16.49 -11.99 -2.43
N VAL A 317 -15.59 -11.07 -2.09
CA VAL A 317 -15.70 -10.22 -0.89
C VAL A 317 -16.98 -9.39 -0.92
N LYS A 318 -17.36 -8.83 -2.07
CA LYS A 318 -18.60 -8.04 -2.26
C LYS A 318 -19.87 -8.87 -2.07
N LEU A 319 -19.86 -10.16 -2.43
CA LEU A 319 -20.94 -11.10 -2.08
C LEU A 319 -20.95 -11.47 -0.59
N ILE A 320 -19.78 -11.59 0.04
CA ILE A 320 -19.67 -11.99 1.45
C ILE A 320 -20.02 -10.82 2.41
N ARG A 321 -19.66 -9.59 2.06
CA ARG A 321 -20.10 -8.35 2.73
C ARG A 321 -21.61 -8.15 2.58
N GLY A 322 -22.16 -7.26 3.40
CA GLY A 322 -23.56 -6.88 3.34
C GLY A 322 -24.12 -6.44 4.70
N PRO A 323 -25.37 -5.92 4.73
CA PRO A 323 -25.91 -5.24 5.90
C PRO A 323 -25.95 -6.11 7.15
N LYS A 324 -25.65 -5.52 8.30
CA LYS A 324 -25.83 -6.11 9.64
C LYS A 324 -27.21 -6.76 9.77
N GLY A 325 -27.25 -7.99 10.28
CA GLY A 325 -28.46 -8.80 10.45
C GLY A 325 -28.89 -9.60 9.22
N SER A 326 -28.35 -9.33 8.03
CA SER A 326 -28.58 -10.19 6.85
C SER A 326 -27.80 -11.50 6.94
N VAL A 327 -28.30 -12.57 6.32
CA VAL A 327 -27.65 -13.88 6.30
C VAL A 327 -26.94 -14.12 4.97
N VAL A 328 -25.71 -14.63 5.04
CA VAL A 328 -24.98 -15.21 3.90
C VAL A 328 -24.84 -16.71 4.12
N ARG A 329 -24.95 -17.51 3.06
CA ARG A 329 -24.58 -18.93 3.09
C ARG A 329 -23.33 -19.12 2.24
N LEU A 330 -22.35 -19.83 2.79
CA LEU A 330 -21.09 -20.14 2.15
C LEU A 330 -21.00 -21.64 1.96
N GLU A 331 -20.72 -22.08 0.74
CA GLU A 331 -20.29 -23.45 0.48
C GLU A 331 -18.77 -23.52 0.60
N ILE A 332 -18.29 -24.42 1.47
CA ILE A 332 -16.92 -24.45 1.95
C ILE A 332 -16.36 -25.87 1.86
N ILE A 333 -15.19 -26.02 1.23
CA ILE A 333 -14.35 -27.22 1.32
C ILE A 333 -13.44 -27.06 2.55
N PRO A 334 -13.54 -27.91 3.58
CA PRO A 334 -12.75 -27.81 4.79
C PRO A 334 -11.25 -28.01 4.56
N ALA A 335 -10.41 -27.26 5.26
CA ALA A 335 -8.95 -27.43 5.24
C ALA A 335 -8.46 -28.82 5.70
N SER A 336 -9.28 -29.52 6.49
CA SER A 336 -9.02 -30.86 7.00
C SER A 336 -9.19 -31.98 5.96
N ASN A 337 -9.79 -31.68 4.81
CA ASN A 337 -9.96 -32.65 3.74
C ASN A 337 -8.61 -33.03 3.13
N ALA A 338 -8.51 -34.26 2.61
CA ALA A 338 -7.37 -34.64 1.79
C ALA A 338 -7.33 -33.77 0.51
N PRO A 339 -6.16 -33.49 -0.10
CA PRO A 339 -6.08 -32.59 -1.26
C PRO A 339 -6.95 -33.00 -2.48
N ASN A 340 -7.32 -34.27 -2.56
CA ASN A 340 -8.20 -34.86 -3.59
C ASN A 340 -9.67 -34.97 -3.15
N ASP A 341 -10.02 -34.63 -1.92
CA ASP A 341 -11.38 -34.69 -1.37
C ASP A 341 -12.05 -33.31 -1.46
N GLN A 342 -12.91 -33.15 -2.47
CA GLN A 342 -13.66 -31.93 -2.75
C GLN A 342 -15.02 -31.88 -2.01
N THR A 343 -15.25 -32.70 -0.97
CA THR A 343 -16.51 -32.64 -0.21
C THR A 343 -16.68 -31.28 0.45
N SER A 344 -17.82 -30.65 0.18
CA SER A 344 -18.19 -29.34 0.70
C SER A 344 -19.22 -29.44 1.83
N LYS A 345 -19.34 -28.35 2.59
CA LYS A 345 -20.42 -28.13 3.56
C LYS A 345 -20.96 -26.71 3.41
N ILE A 346 -22.26 -26.52 3.63
CA ILE A 346 -22.87 -25.19 3.62
C ILE A 346 -22.93 -24.64 5.04
N VAL A 347 -22.38 -23.46 5.26
CA VAL A 347 -22.42 -22.73 6.54
C VAL A 347 -23.23 -21.44 6.36
N ALA A 348 -24.28 -21.26 7.17
CA ALA A 348 -25.02 -20.01 7.25
C ALA A 348 -24.40 -19.10 8.32
N ILE A 349 -24.14 -17.83 7.96
CA ILE A 349 -23.54 -16.83 8.84
C ILE A 349 -24.40 -15.56 8.79
N THR A 350 -24.90 -15.11 9.94
CA THR A 350 -25.53 -13.80 10.07
C THR A 350 -24.44 -12.72 10.13
N ARG A 351 -24.51 -11.73 9.24
CA ARG A 351 -23.56 -10.61 9.22
C ARG A 351 -23.75 -9.71 10.43
N GLU A 352 -22.65 -9.23 11.00
CA GLU A 352 -22.65 -8.26 12.09
C GLU A 352 -21.68 -7.11 11.76
N ALA A 353 -21.75 -6.03 12.54
CA ALA A 353 -20.67 -5.04 12.58
C ALA A 353 -19.50 -5.63 13.38
N VAL A 354 -18.35 -5.79 12.73
CA VAL A 354 -17.13 -6.41 13.28
C VAL A 354 -16.10 -5.33 13.56
N LYS A 355 -15.82 -5.08 14.84
CA LYS A 355 -14.76 -4.15 15.27
C LYS A 355 -13.39 -4.82 15.11
N LEU A 356 -12.45 -4.12 14.48
CA LEU A 356 -11.09 -4.57 14.23
C LEU A 356 -10.18 -4.18 15.40
N GLU A 357 -10.50 -4.70 16.61
CA GLU A 357 -9.81 -4.35 17.86
C GLU A 357 -8.30 -4.67 17.86
N GLU A 358 -7.86 -5.60 17.01
CA GLU A 358 -6.42 -5.88 16.78
C GLU A 358 -5.69 -4.73 16.09
N GLN A 359 -6.40 -3.81 15.42
CA GLN A 359 -5.86 -2.62 14.76
C GLN A 359 -6.13 -1.34 15.58
N ALA A 360 -6.75 -1.45 16.75
CA ALA A 360 -6.92 -0.34 17.68
C ALA A 360 -5.64 -0.10 18.51
N ALA A 361 -5.57 1.04 19.19
CA ALA A 361 -4.47 1.35 20.10
C ALA A 361 -4.37 0.32 21.25
N LYS A 362 -3.15 -0.04 21.64
CA LYS A 362 -2.87 -1.06 22.67
C LYS A 362 -1.90 -0.53 23.70
N LYS A 363 -2.08 -0.91 24.97
CA LYS A 363 -1.07 -0.66 26.01
C LYS A 363 -0.17 -1.87 26.25
N SER A 364 1.04 -1.61 26.70
CA SER A 364 1.90 -2.56 27.38
C SER A 364 2.67 -1.86 28.50
N ILE A 365 3.40 -2.62 29.33
CA ILE A 365 4.27 -2.08 30.36
C ILE A 365 5.71 -2.41 29.99
N LEU A 366 6.58 -1.41 30.09
CA LEU A 366 8.02 -1.51 29.89
C LEU A 366 8.72 -1.36 31.25
N HIS A 367 9.37 -2.43 31.69
CA HIS A 367 10.12 -2.49 32.94
C HIS A 367 11.61 -2.22 32.70
N ILE A 368 12.13 -1.11 33.26
CA ILE A 368 13.54 -0.72 33.11
C ILE A 368 14.19 -0.61 34.49
N LYS A 369 15.32 -1.29 34.66
CA LYS A 369 16.21 -1.10 35.81
C LYS A 369 17.35 -0.17 35.41
N GLN A 370 17.42 1.00 36.04
CA GLN A 370 18.49 1.99 35.80
C GLN A 370 18.94 2.62 37.12
N ASP A 371 20.25 2.85 37.26
CA ASP A 371 20.85 3.48 38.45
C ASP A 371 20.46 2.81 39.79
N GLY A 372 20.23 1.50 39.75
CA GLY A 372 19.81 0.68 40.89
C GLY A 372 18.32 0.75 41.24
N LYS A 373 17.53 1.60 40.57
CA LYS A 373 16.07 1.70 40.74
C LYS A 373 15.34 0.97 39.61
N ASP A 374 14.24 0.31 39.95
CA ASP A 374 13.27 -0.22 38.98
C ASP A 374 12.23 0.87 38.64
N TYR A 375 11.96 1.05 37.35
CA TYR A 375 10.99 1.98 36.78
C TYR A 375 9.94 1.21 35.99
N LYS A 376 8.69 1.67 36.06
CA LYS A 376 7.56 1.12 35.32
C LYS A 376 7.06 2.18 34.33
N LEU A 377 7.34 2.02 33.05
CA LEU A 377 6.82 2.92 32.01
C LEU A 377 5.61 2.29 31.33
N GLY A 378 4.59 3.10 31.08
CA GLY A 378 3.47 2.69 30.24
C GLY A 378 3.82 2.93 28.77
N VAL A 379 3.58 1.95 27.91
CA VAL A 379 3.70 2.13 26.45
C VAL A 379 2.30 2.09 25.86
N ILE A 380 1.99 3.01 24.95
CA ILE A 380 0.79 2.93 24.11
C ILE A 380 1.24 2.90 22.65
N ASP A 381 1.00 1.77 22.01
CA ASP A 381 1.09 1.59 20.56
C ASP A 381 -0.16 2.19 19.91
N ILE A 382 0.03 3.14 19.00
CA ILE A 382 -1.04 3.77 18.23
C ILE A 382 -0.77 3.51 16.75
N PRO A 383 -1.41 2.49 16.14
CA PRO A 383 -1.11 2.09 14.75
C PRO A 383 -1.69 3.05 13.69
N ALA A 384 -2.78 3.76 14.01
CA ALA A 384 -3.44 4.72 13.13
C ALA A 384 -4.25 5.75 13.95
N PHE A 385 -4.59 6.88 13.33
CA PHE A 385 -5.55 7.87 13.88
C PHE A 385 -6.96 7.59 13.34
N TYR A 386 -7.56 6.47 13.76
CA TYR A 386 -8.89 6.01 13.35
C TYR A 386 -10.03 6.78 14.03
N LEU A 387 -11.13 6.96 13.29
CA LEU A 387 -12.39 7.56 13.73
C LEU A 387 -13.56 7.01 12.89
N ASP A 388 -14.56 6.42 13.55
CA ASP A 388 -15.84 6.10 12.90
C ASP A 388 -16.66 7.39 12.67
N PHE A 389 -16.42 8.02 11.52
CA PHE A 389 -17.13 9.24 11.10
C PHE A 389 -18.65 9.06 11.00
N LYS A 390 -19.16 7.85 10.74
CA LYS A 390 -20.60 7.59 10.60
C LYS A 390 -21.25 7.54 11.97
N ALA A 391 -20.69 6.75 12.90
CA ALA A 391 -21.15 6.69 14.29
C ALA A 391 -21.00 8.05 15.00
N TYR A 392 -19.88 8.74 14.80
CA TYR A 392 -19.64 10.09 15.35
C TYR A 392 -20.70 11.10 14.90
N ARG A 393 -20.98 11.20 13.59
CA ARG A 393 -22.01 12.11 13.04
C ARG A 393 -23.44 11.72 13.46
N ALA A 394 -23.68 10.43 13.73
CA ALA A 394 -24.95 9.95 14.26
C ALA A 394 -25.13 10.24 15.77
N GLY A 395 -24.09 10.71 16.47
CA GLY A 395 -24.12 10.94 17.92
C GLY A 395 -24.11 9.65 18.73
N ASP A 396 -23.60 8.54 18.18
CA ASP A 396 -23.42 7.29 18.92
C ASP A 396 -22.46 7.55 20.11
N PRO A 397 -22.86 7.29 21.37
CA PRO A 397 -21.97 7.50 22.51
C PRO A 397 -20.76 6.56 22.53
N GLU A 398 -20.74 5.47 21.75
CA GLU A 398 -19.72 4.41 21.76
C GLU A 398 -18.96 4.25 20.42
N TYR A 399 -18.89 5.33 19.63
CA TYR A 399 -18.10 5.40 18.39
C TYR A 399 -16.62 5.06 18.62
N LYS A 400 -16.01 4.40 17.63
CA LYS A 400 -14.59 4.02 17.66
C LYS A 400 -13.72 5.25 17.36
N SER A 401 -12.74 5.52 18.23
CA SER A 401 -11.90 6.71 18.20
C SER A 401 -10.56 6.44 18.88
N THR A 402 -9.49 6.96 18.29
CA THR A 402 -8.13 6.85 18.82
C THR A 402 -8.00 7.54 20.17
N THR A 403 -8.51 8.77 20.28
CA THR A 403 -8.46 9.59 21.50
C THR A 403 -9.20 8.93 22.64
N ARG A 404 -10.39 8.35 22.37
CA ARG A 404 -11.18 7.63 23.38
C ARG A 404 -10.46 6.40 23.91
N ASP A 405 -9.90 5.58 23.01
CA ASP A 405 -9.16 4.38 23.39
C ASP A 405 -7.88 4.75 24.15
N VAL A 406 -7.09 5.72 23.67
CA VAL A 406 -5.88 6.19 24.37
C VAL A 406 -6.21 6.77 25.75
N LYS A 407 -7.29 7.55 25.89
CA LYS A 407 -7.73 8.08 27.20
C LYS A 407 -8.10 6.96 28.18
N LYS A 408 -8.75 5.90 27.71
CA LYS A 408 -9.03 4.69 28.51
C LYS A 408 -7.71 4.01 28.93
N LEU A 409 -6.81 3.75 27.99
CA LEU A 409 -5.51 3.13 28.27
C LEU A 409 -4.67 3.96 29.26
N LEU A 410 -4.63 5.29 29.12
CA LEU A 410 -4.00 6.20 30.07
C LEU A 410 -4.61 6.11 31.47
N THR A 411 -5.94 5.99 31.58
CA THR A 411 -6.63 5.81 32.87
C THR A 411 -6.16 4.53 33.56
N GLU A 412 -6.03 3.43 32.80
CA GLU A 412 -5.53 2.16 33.32
C GLU A 412 -4.05 2.27 33.73
N LEU A 413 -3.19 2.90 32.90
CA LEU A 413 -1.77 3.12 33.20
C LEU A 413 -1.57 4.02 34.45
N GLN A 414 -2.45 5.01 34.67
CA GLN A 414 -2.46 5.83 35.88
C GLN A 414 -2.84 5.02 37.12
N ALA A 415 -3.88 4.18 37.04
CA ALA A 415 -4.25 3.26 38.12
C ALA A 415 -3.11 2.25 38.44
N GLU A 416 -2.38 1.86 37.39
CA GLU A 416 -1.18 1.03 37.44
C GLU A 416 0.11 1.73 37.91
N LYS A 417 0.05 3.04 38.19
CA LYS A 417 1.11 3.89 38.76
C LYS A 417 2.44 3.87 37.99
N VAL A 418 2.38 4.05 36.67
CA VAL A 418 3.59 4.19 35.84
C VAL A 418 4.36 5.49 36.15
N ASP A 419 5.69 5.44 36.13
CA ASP A 419 6.59 6.59 36.31
C ASP A 419 6.52 7.58 35.13
N GLY A 420 6.10 7.13 33.94
CA GLY A 420 5.99 7.89 32.70
C GLY A 420 5.32 7.10 31.58
N VAL A 421 5.03 7.76 30.45
CA VAL A 421 4.38 7.14 29.28
C VAL A 421 5.20 7.35 28.00
N VAL A 422 5.42 6.28 27.23
CA VAL A 422 5.91 6.34 25.84
C VAL A 422 4.72 6.12 24.91
N LEU A 423 4.50 7.03 23.96
CA LEU A 423 3.56 6.81 22.86
C LEU A 423 4.36 6.40 21.63
N ASP A 424 4.05 5.22 21.08
CA ASP A 424 4.69 4.71 19.87
C ASP A 424 3.83 5.05 18.65
N LEU A 425 4.45 5.76 17.71
CA LEU A 425 3.89 6.22 16.45
C LEU A 425 4.70 5.70 15.25
N ARG A 426 5.65 4.78 15.48
CA ARG A 426 6.38 4.12 14.39
C ARG A 426 5.39 3.46 13.44
N ASN A 427 5.61 3.63 12.13
CA ASN A 427 4.74 3.06 11.08
C ASN A 427 3.29 3.60 11.04
N ASN A 428 2.91 4.54 11.91
CA ASN A 428 1.59 5.17 11.89
C ASN A 428 1.52 6.23 10.78
N GLY A 429 0.95 5.86 9.64
CA GLY A 429 0.72 6.73 8.48
C GLY A 429 -0.30 7.86 8.67
N GLY A 430 -0.88 7.99 9.86
CA GLY A 430 -1.81 9.04 10.25
C GLY A 430 -3.27 8.58 10.23
N GLY A 431 -4.16 9.46 9.78
CA GLY A 431 -5.61 9.25 9.81
C GLY A 431 -6.36 10.56 9.97
N SER A 432 -7.38 10.57 10.83
CA SER A 432 -8.25 11.72 11.09
C SER A 432 -7.50 12.92 11.69
N LEU A 433 -7.67 14.10 11.07
CA LEU A 433 -7.19 15.39 11.57
C LEU A 433 -7.85 15.78 12.90
N GLN A 434 -9.10 15.37 13.09
CA GLN A 434 -9.85 15.58 14.32
C GLN A 434 -9.21 14.79 15.47
N GLU A 435 -8.90 13.51 15.24
CA GLU A 435 -8.19 12.68 16.23
C GLU A 435 -6.80 13.23 16.55
N ALA A 436 -6.08 13.81 15.59
CA ALA A 436 -4.80 14.47 15.88
C ALA A 436 -4.98 15.65 16.87
N THR A 437 -6.09 16.38 16.76
CA THR A 437 -6.43 17.53 17.61
C THR A 437 -6.90 17.08 18.99
N GLU A 438 -7.87 16.17 19.06
CA GLU A 438 -8.41 15.65 20.32
C GLU A 438 -7.36 14.82 21.10
N LEU A 439 -6.50 14.06 20.43
CA LEU A 439 -5.39 13.36 21.09
C LEU A 439 -4.38 14.36 21.67
N THR A 440 -4.10 15.46 20.97
CA THR A 440 -3.21 16.52 21.46
C THR A 440 -3.74 17.14 22.77
N SER A 441 -5.05 17.37 22.88
CA SER A 441 -5.66 18.00 24.06
C SER A 441 -5.60 17.14 25.32
N LEU A 442 -5.43 15.81 25.21
CA LEU A 442 -5.17 14.96 26.37
C LEU A 442 -3.86 15.32 27.11
N PHE A 443 -2.92 16.02 26.47
CA PHE A 443 -1.58 16.28 27.00
C PHE A 443 -1.25 17.77 27.21
N ILE A 444 -1.99 18.71 26.62
CA ILE A 444 -1.79 20.17 26.80
C ILE A 444 -2.95 20.82 27.58
N ASP A 445 -2.67 21.90 28.32
CA ASP A 445 -3.69 22.53 29.19
C ASP A 445 -4.68 23.42 28.42
N LYS A 446 -4.20 24.19 27.44
CA LYS A 446 -4.99 24.89 26.41
C LYS A 446 -4.07 25.36 25.29
N GLY A 447 -4.54 25.29 24.04
CA GLY A 447 -4.01 26.10 22.93
C GLY A 447 -4.29 25.48 21.57
N PRO A 448 -3.86 26.14 20.48
CA PRO A 448 -3.91 25.55 19.14
C PRO A 448 -3.16 24.23 19.09
N THR A 449 -3.64 23.26 18.31
CA THR A 449 -2.97 21.99 18.04
C THR A 449 -2.29 22.02 16.68
N VAL A 450 -2.94 22.65 15.70
CA VAL A 450 -2.49 22.73 14.29
C VAL A 450 -3.11 23.94 13.59
N LEU A 451 -2.40 24.45 12.58
CA LEU A 451 -2.85 25.54 11.74
C LEU A 451 -3.12 24.99 10.33
N VAL A 452 -4.28 25.28 9.76
CA VAL A 452 -4.70 24.75 8.45
C VAL A 452 -4.89 25.92 7.48
N ARG A 453 -4.08 26.01 6.42
CA ARG A 453 -4.20 27.03 5.38
C ARG A 453 -4.93 26.44 4.18
N ASN A 454 -6.09 26.99 3.87
CA ASN A 454 -6.92 26.58 2.72
C ASN A 454 -6.40 27.24 1.43
N ALA A 455 -6.91 26.78 0.28
CA ALA A 455 -6.46 27.25 -1.04
C ALA A 455 -6.56 28.80 -1.23
N ASP A 456 -7.54 29.44 -0.59
CA ASP A 456 -7.76 30.89 -0.66
C ASP A 456 -6.89 31.69 0.34
N GLY A 457 -5.88 31.05 0.95
CA GLY A 457 -4.91 31.68 1.85
C GLY A 457 -5.38 31.90 3.29
N LYS A 458 -6.68 31.72 3.58
CA LYS A 458 -7.21 31.74 4.95
C LYS A 458 -6.54 30.66 5.80
N VAL A 459 -6.07 31.05 6.98
CA VAL A 459 -5.55 30.14 8.02
C VAL A 459 -6.63 29.94 9.08
N ASP A 460 -7.09 28.71 9.21
CA ASP A 460 -7.91 28.25 10.33
C ASP A 460 -7.00 27.72 11.44
N VAL A 461 -7.29 28.11 12.68
CA VAL A 461 -6.55 27.69 13.87
C VAL A 461 -7.40 26.64 14.57
N LEU A 462 -6.95 25.39 14.62
CA LEU A 462 -7.67 24.32 15.31
C LEU A 462 -7.16 24.24 16.75
N GLU A 463 -8.09 24.31 17.71
CA GLU A 463 -7.87 24.05 19.13
C GLU A 463 -9.02 23.19 19.67
N ASP A 464 -8.78 22.43 20.74
CA ASP A 464 -9.85 21.86 21.56
C ASP A 464 -10.29 22.92 22.59
N GLU A 465 -11.59 23.04 22.81
CA GLU A 465 -12.17 23.92 23.84
C GLU A 465 -12.03 23.34 25.26
N ALA A 466 -11.81 22.02 25.37
CA ALA A 466 -11.56 21.34 26.63
C ALA A 466 -10.34 21.93 27.35
N LYS A 467 -10.49 22.18 28.66
CA LYS A 467 -9.45 22.79 29.50
C LYS A 467 -8.82 21.77 30.42
N GLY A 468 -7.49 21.74 30.42
CA GLY A 468 -6.67 20.96 31.33
C GLY A 468 -6.24 19.62 30.75
N ALA A 469 -4.93 19.38 30.70
CA ALA A 469 -4.38 18.13 30.22
C ALA A 469 -4.83 16.95 31.10
N PHE A 470 -5.35 15.90 30.45
CA PHE A 470 -5.76 14.66 31.10
C PHE A 470 -4.57 13.89 31.68
N TYR A 471 -3.47 13.81 30.92
CA TYR A 471 -2.21 13.24 31.40
C TYR A 471 -1.14 14.33 31.54
N LYS A 472 -0.69 14.56 32.78
CA LYS A 472 0.36 15.54 33.13
C LYS A 472 1.71 14.90 33.49
N GLY A 473 1.82 13.58 33.40
CA GLY A 473 3.05 12.86 33.73
C GLY A 473 4.15 13.00 32.66
N PRO A 474 5.36 12.51 32.96
CA PRO A 474 6.48 12.48 32.02
C PRO A 474 6.14 11.68 30.77
N MET A 475 6.51 12.16 29.59
CA MET A 475 6.27 11.40 28.36
C MET A 475 7.34 11.58 27.29
N ALA A 476 7.45 10.57 26.44
CA ALA A 476 8.23 10.59 25.20
C ALA A 476 7.37 10.07 24.03
N LEU A 477 7.70 10.50 22.82
CA LEU A 477 7.14 9.98 21.57
C LEU A 477 8.22 9.21 20.82
N LEU A 478 7.88 8.02 20.33
CA LEU A 478 8.74 7.24 19.45
C LEU A 478 8.20 7.32 18.02
N VAL A 479 9.01 7.83 17.07
CA VAL A 479 8.63 8.07 15.68
C VAL A 479 9.63 7.46 14.70
N ASN A 480 9.22 7.22 13.45
CA ASN A 480 10.13 6.84 12.37
C ASN A 480 9.71 7.45 11.02
N ARG A 481 10.44 7.11 9.94
CA ARG A 481 10.19 7.64 8.58
C ARG A 481 8.84 7.26 7.98
N LEU A 482 8.11 6.32 8.59
CA LEU A 482 6.74 5.93 8.20
C LEU A 482 5.66 6.56 9.09
N SER A 483 6.03 7.27 10.16
CA SER A 483 5.12 8.17 10.89
C SER A 483 4.73 9.33 9.97
N ALA A 484 3.44 9.52 9.68
CA ALA A 484 2.98 10.53 8.72
C ALA A 484 1.71 11.28 9.14
N SER A 485 1.47 12.45 8.54
CA SER A 485 0.18 13.16 8.59
C SER A 485 -0.27 13.50 10.03
N ALA A 486 -1.33 12.87 10.55
CA ALA A 486 -1.83 13.07 11.91
C ALA A 486 -0.76 12.78 12.99
N SER A 487 0.10 11.79 12.76
CA SER A 487 1.26 11.48 13.63
C SER A 487 2.25 12.64 13.70
N GLU A 488 2.45 13.35 12.59
CA GLU A 488 3.37 14.49 12.49
C GLU A 488 2.76 15.77 13.05
N ILE A 489 1.44 15.94 12.96
CA ILE A 489 0.69 16.99 13.65
C ILE A 489 0.85 16.82 15.16
N PHE A 490 0.53 15.63 15.67
CA PHE A 490 0.60 15.33 17.10
C PHE A 490 2.04 15.44 17.63
N ALA A 491 3.03 14.84 16.94
CA ALA A 491 4.43 14.93 17.35
C ALA A 491 4.99 16.35 17.27
N GLY A 492 4.65 17.10 16.21
CA GLY A 492 5.04 18.50 16.05
C GLY A 492 4.43 19.41 17.12
N ALA A 493 3.17 19.17 17.51
CA ALA A 493 2.52 19.87 18.62
C ALA A 493 3.18 19.53 19.97
N MET A 494 3.42 18.24 20.27
CA MET A 494 4.10 17.85 21.51
C MET A 494 5.51 18.44 21.63
N GLN A 495 6.24 18.55 20.52
CA GLN A 495 7.56 19.20 20.46
C GLN A 495 7.46 20.73 20.63
N ASP A 496 6.53 21.40 19.92
CA ASP A 496 6.35 22.86 19.98
C ASP A 496 5.87 23.37 21.35
N TYR A 497 5.05 22.59 22.05
CA TYR A 497 4.65 22.87 23.44
C TYR A 497 5.70 22.42 24.47
N HIS A 498 6.78 21.78 24.03
CA HIS A 498 7.75 21.08 24.87
C HIS A 498 7.09 20.16 25.89
N ARG A 499 6.04 19.44 25.45
CA ARG A 499 5.25 18.53 26.28
C ARG A 499 5.86 17.13 26.35
N ALA A 500 6.57 16.70 25.31
CA ALA A 500 7.21 15.41 25.20
C ALA A 500 8.59 15.54 24.54
N LEU A 501 9.52 14.63 24.85
CA LEU A 501 10.69 14.38 24.01
C LEU A 501 10.27 13.57 22.78
N VAL A 502 10.61 14.01 21.58
CA VAL A 502 10.43 13.25 20.33
C VAL A 502 11.72 12.51 20.02
N ILE A 503 11.64 11.19 19.87
CA ILE A 503 12.78 10.30 19.76
C ILE A 503 12.58 9.35 18.57
N GLY A 504 13.65 9.00 17.85
CA GLY A 504 13.63 8.01 16.78
C GLY A 504 14.12 8.54 15.43
N GLY A 505 13.36 8.31 14.35
CA GLY A 505 13.74 8.76 13.00
C GLY A 505 12.96 9.99 12.52
N GLN A 506 13.56 10.80 11.65
CA GLN A 506 12.86 11.86 10.90
C GLN A 506 11.59 11.29 10.25
N THR A 507 10.45 11.94 10.47
CA THR A 507 9.15 11.45 9.99
C THR A 507 8.96 11.60 8.47
N PHE A 508 7.83 11.14 7.94
CA PHE A 508 7.58 11.03 6.50
C PHE A 508 7.69 12.36 5.74
N GLY A 509 7.22 13.46 6.33
CA GLY A 509 7.22 14.79 5.76
C GLY A 509 5.92 15.21 5.10
N LYS A 510 4.77 14.65 5.48
CA LYS A 510 3.49 15.04 4.88
C LYS A 510 2.95 16.29 5.59
N GLY A 511 2.58 17.31 4.82
CA GLY A 511 2.06 18.60 5.31
C GLY A 511 0.74 19.03 4.66
N THR A 512 -0.04 18.06 4.16
CA THR A 512 -1.25 18.26 3.36
C THR A 512 -2.48 17.62 4.02
N VAL A 513 -3.65 18.25 3.86
CA VAL A 513 -4.94 17.73 4.33
C VAL A 513 -5.81 17.39 3.12
N GLN A 514 -6.26 16.14 3.06
CA GLN A 514 -7.24 15.67 2.09
C GLN A 514 -8.63 15.59 2.70
N THR A 515 -9.66 15.81 1.87
CA THR A 515 -11.04 15.42 2.16
C THR A 515 -11.52 14.42 1.12
N ILE A 516 -12.56 13.66 1.46
CA ILE A 516 -13.31 12.87 0.48
C ILE A 516 -14.40 13.76 -0.13
N GLN A 517 -14.53 13.72 -1.46
CA GLN A 517 -15.61 14.34 -2.23
C GLN A 517 -16.36 13.23 -2.98
N PRO A 518 -17.66 13.01 -2.75
CA PRO A 518 -18.43 12.02 -3.49
C PRO A 518 -18.57 12.43 -4.96
N LEU A 519 -18.49 11.46 -5.86
CA LEU A 519 -18.75 11.63 -7.29
C LEU A 519 -20.07 10.94 -7.65
N ASN A 520 -20.48 11.01 -8.93
CA ASN A 520 -21.56 10.19 -9.44
C ASN A 520 -21.21 8.68 -9.44
N HIS A 521 -19.91 8.37 -9.49
CA HIS A 521 -19.37 7.02 -9.45
C HIS A 521 -18.01 7.02 -8.74
N GLY A 522 -17.92 6.35 -7.58
CA GLY A 522 -16.77 6.44 -6.70
C GLY A 522 -16.62 7.80 -5.99
N GLU A 523 -15.42 8.11 -5.53
CA GLU A 523 -15.10 9.30 -4.74
C GLU A 523 -13.74 9.89 -5.15
N LEU A 524 -13.55 11.19 -4.96
CA LEU A 524 -12.25 11.86 -5.10
C LEU A 524 -11.70 12.22 -3.71
N LYS A 525 -10.57 11.61 -3.34
CA LYS A 525 -9.75 12.11 -2.24
C LYS A 525 -8.96 13.31 -2.76
N LEU A 526 -9.24 14.49 -2.21
CA LEU A 526 -8.81 15.78 -2.74
C LEU A 526 -8.04 16.59 -1.71
N THR A 527 -6.82 17.02 -2.03
CA THR A 527 -6.06 17.95 -1.19
C THR A 527 -6.62 19.37 -1.26
N LEU A 528 -7.21 19.84 -0.15
CA LEU A 528 -7.83 21.17 -0.04
C LEU A 528 -6.99 22.19 0.73
N ALA A 529 -6.07 21.72 1.57
CA ALA A 529 -5.32 22.57 2.49
C ALA A 529 -3.91 22.02 2.76
N LYS A 530 -3.02 22.91 3.20
CA LYS A 530 -1.76 22.55 3.87
C LYS A 530 -1.90 22.76 5.37
N PHE A 531 -1.24 21.93 6.16
CA PHE A 531 -1.14 22.13 7.61
C PHE A 531 0.26 22.57 8.04
N TYR A 532 0.30 23.26 9.19
CA TYR A 532 1.47 23.84 9.81
C TYR A 532 1.41 23.58 11.31
N ARG A 533 2.59 23.36 11.89
CA ARG A 533 2.79 23.29 13.33
C ARG A 533 2.42 24.63 13.99
N VAL A 534 2.22 24.65 15.30
CA VAL A 534 1.83 25.87 16.03
C VAL A 534 2.94 26.93 16.08
N SER A 535 4.20 26.50 15.89
CA SER A 535 5.37 27.32 15.57
C SER A 535 5.33 27.98 14.17
N GLY A 536 4.34 27.67 13.33
CA GLY A 536 4.19 28.20 11.97
C GLY A 536 4.97 27.46 10.89
N GLN A 537 5.83 26.50 11.25
CA GLN A 537 6.57 25.66 10.30
C GLN A 537 5.68 24.57 9.69
N SER A 538 5.78 24.31 8.38
CA SER A 538 5.14 23.12 7.79
C SER A 538 5.99 21.87 8.01
N THR A 539 5.33 20.72 8.12
CA THR A 539 5.97 19.39 8.05
C THR A 539 6.24 18.95 6.60
N GLN A 540 5.71 19.65 5.59
CA GLN A 540 5.87 19.27 4.18
C GLN A 540 7.35 19.07 3.78
N HIS A 541 7.70 17.95 3.15
CA HIS A 541 9.08 17.48 2.86
C HIS A 541 9.98 17.19 4.09
N GLN A 542 9.91 17.98 5.16
CA GLN A 542 10.86 17.94 6.28
C GLN A 542 10.44 17.00 7.42
N GLY A 543 9.15 16.87 7.65
CA GLY A 543 8.57 16.16 8.78
C GLY A 543 8.82 16.84 10.12
N VAL A 544 8.74 16.03 11.18
CA VAL A 544 9.22 16.33 12.51
C VAL A 544 10.60 15.71 12.62
N VAL A 545 11.60 16.55 12.95
CA VAL A 545 12.95 16.09 13.29
C VAL A 545 12.96 15.76 14.79
N PRO A 546 13.29 14.53 15.21
CA PRO A 546 13.38 14.16 16.61
C PRO A 546 14.40 14.99 17.39
N ASP A 547 14.15 15.18 18.69
CA ASP A 547 15.09 15.80 19.62
C ASP A 547 16.33 14.91 19.85
N ILE A 548 16.14 13.58 19.78
CA ILE A 548 17.20 12.56 19.79
C ILE A 548 16.95 11.58 18.64
N THR A 549 17.95 11.40 17.78
CA THR A 549 17.83 10.60 16.55
C THR A 549 18.42 9.20 16.71
N TYR A 550 17.71 8.18 16.21
CA TYR A 550 18.17 6.80 16.10
C TYR A 550 18.62 6.45 14.67
N PRO A 551 19.45 5.41 14.48
CA PRO A 551 19.73 4.85 13.16
C PRO A 551 18.45 4.41 12.42
N SER A 552 18.42 4.56 11.09
CA SER A 552 17.26 4.22 10.26
C SER A 552 17.64 3.46 9.00
N LEU A 553 16.97 2.33 8.75
CA LEU A 553 17.10 1.48 7.55
C LEU A 553 16.53 2.13 6.29
N ILE A 554 15.70 3.15 6.48
CA ILE A 554 15.00 3.83 5.39
C ILE A 554 15.83 5.03 4.93
N ASP A 555 16.24 5.04 3.66
CA ASP A 555 16.82 6.22 3.01
C ASP A 555 15.72 7.25 2.76
N THR A 556 15.91 8.46 3.31
CA THR A 556 15.00 9.60 3.16
C THR A 556 14.86 10.09 1.72
N LYS A 557 15.77 9.71 0.83
CA LYS A 557 15.72 10.02 -0.62
C LYS A 557 14.83 9.10 -1.42
N GLU A 558 14.62 7.87 -0.97
CA GLU A 558 13.79 6.86 -1.65
C GLU A 558 12.40 6.75 -1.00
N ILE A 559 12.26 7.05 0.29
CA ILE A 559 11.00 7.00 1.03
C ILE A 559 10.75 8.30 1.79
N GLY A 560 9.52 8.82 1.68
CA GLY A 560 9.02 10.04 2.32
C GLY A 560 8.47 11.05 1.32
N GLU A 561 7.81 12.09 1.80
CA GLU A 561 7.15 13.10 0.97
C GLU A 561 8.11 13.75 -0.05
N SER A 562 9.33 14.04 0.40
CA SER A 562 10.40 14.62 -0.42
C SER A 562 10.87 13.75 -1.59
N ALA A 563 10.51 12.47 -1.63
CA ALA A 563 10.81 11.53 -2.70
C ALA A 563 9.65 11.35 -3.70
N LEU A 564 8.46 11.86 -3.38
CA LEU A 564 7.28 11.73 -4.22
C LEU A 564 7.27 12.78 -5.34
N PRO A 565 6.91 12.42 -6.59
CA PRO A 565 6.72 13.38 -7.66
C PRO A 565 5.54 14.30 -7.35
N GLU A 566 5.58 15.53 -7.87
CA GLU A 566 4.57 16.59 -7.65
C GLU A 566 4.26 16.92 -6.16
N ALA A 567 5.09 16.48 -5.22
CA ALA A 567 4.98 16.86 -3.82
C ALA A 567 5.09 18.39 -3.66
N MET A 568 4.16 18.98 -2.91
CA MET A 568 4.13 20.43 -2.73
C MET A 568 5.36 20.93 -1.95
N PRO A 569 5.89 22.13 -2.27
CA PRO A 569 7.07 22.65 -1.58
C PRO A 569 6.80 22.94 -0.09
N TRP A 570 7.87 22.88 0.70
CA TRP A 570 7.88 23.38 2.07
C TRP A 570 7.74 24.90 2.10
N ASP A 571 7.00 25.41 3.08
CA ASP A 571 6.90 26.83 3.42
C ASP A 571 6.50 27.00 4.90
N SER A 572 6.38 28.25 5.35
CA SER A 572 6.03 28.60 6.72
C SER A 572 5.03 29.76 6.78
N ILE A 573 4.22 29.79 7.84
CA ILE A 573 3.30 30.88 8.16
C ILE A 573 3.66 31.52 9.50
N LYS A 574 2.90 32.54 9.91
CA LYS A 574 3.06 33.19 11.21
C LYS A 574 2.80 32.18 12.35
N PRO A 575 3.65 32.09 13.39
CA PRO A 575 3.40 31.26 14.56
C PRO A 575 2.09 31.65 15.28
N ALA A 576 1.36 30.66 15.78
CA ALA A 576 0.16 30.88 16.59
C ALA A 576 0.47 30.99 18.09
N ILE A 577 1.52 30.31 18.56
CA ILE A 577 2.03 30.44 19.92
C ILE A 577 3.32 31.27 19.97
N ARG A 578 3.61 31.83 21.14
CA ARG A 578 4.98 32.27 21.46
C ARG A 578 5.72 31.06 22.06
N PRO A 579 6.92 30.71 21.58
CA PRO A 579 7.71 29.64 22.19
C PRO A 579 7.90 29.89 23.69
N ALA A 580 7.63 28.87 24.49
CA ALA A 580 8.01 28.89 25.90
C ALA A 580 9.54 28.70 26.04
N ILE A 581 10.05 28.76 27.26
CA ILE A 581 11.41 28.28 27.52
C ILE A 581 11.37 26.76 27.44
N ASP A 582 12.12 26.20 26.50
CA ASP A 582 12.29 24.76 26.32
C ASP A 582 12.95 24.13 27.58
N PRO A 583 12.24 23.27 28.35
CA PRO A 583 12.76 22.62 29.53
C PRO A 583 13.69 21.44 29.20
N PHE A 584 13.65 20.89 27.98
CA PHE A 584 14.50 19.78 27.56
C PHE A 584 15.87 20.28 27.07
N LYS A 585 15.89 21.43 26.38
CA LYS A 585 17.09 22.03 25.77
C LYS A 585 18.35 22.07 26.65
N PRO A 586 18.31 22.39 27.96
CA PRO A 586 19.49 22.33 28.82
C PRO A 586 20.09 20.92 28.98
N PHE A 587 19.28 19.88 28.77
CA PHE A 587 19.65 18.48 28.98
C PHE A 587 19.93 17.71 27.69
N LEU A 588 19.44 18.16 26.51
CA LEU A 588 19.53 17.42 25.24
C LEU A 588 20.94 16.90 24.94
N ALA A 589 21.98 17.73 25.08
CA ALA A 589 23.36 17.30 24.84
C ALA A 589 23.84 16.19 25.80
N GLN A 590 23.36 16.20 27.05
CA GLN A 590 23.66 15.15 28.03
C GLN A 590 22.84 13.88 27.77
N LEU A 591 21.57 14.02 27.37
CA LEU A 591 20.72 12.89 26.99
C LEU A 591 21.27 12.18 25.76
N GLN A 592 21.67 12.93 24.73
CA GLN A 592 22.34 12.43 23.53
C GLN A 592 23.64 11.68 23.88
N ALA A 593 24.52 12.27 24.69
CA ALA A 593 25.77 11.61 25.10
C ALA A 593 25.54 10.34 25.93
N ARG A 594 24.49 10.30 26.76
CA ARG A 594 24.08 9.07 27.49
C ARG A 594 23.54 8.00 26.54
N HIS A 595 22.71 8.40 25.58
CA HIS A 595 22.18 7.53 24.54
C HIS A 595 23.31 6.90 23.73
N GLU A 596 24.22 7.71 23.15
CA GLU A 596 25.38 7.26 22.38
C GLU A 596 26.29 6.30 23.18
N ALA A 597 26.53 6.60 24.46
CA ALA A 597 27.34 5.76 25.33
C ALA A 597 26.68 4.41 25.67
N ARG A 598 25.34 4.30 25.57
CA ARG A 598 24.59 3.04 25.69
C ARG A 598 24.51 2.31 24.37
N SER A 599 24.05 2.96 23.30
CA SER A 599 23.85 2.33 21.98
C SER A 599 25.15 1.76 21.40
N ALA A 600 26.29 2.43 21.59
CA ALA A 600 27.61 1.92 21.19
C ALA A 600 28.07 0.64 21.94
N LYS A 601 27.33 0.20 22.97
CA LYS A 601 27.58 -1.04 23.74
C LYS A 601 26.39 -2.00 23.74
N ASP A 602 25.23 -1.55 23.30
CA ASP A 602 24.01 -2.34 23.24
C ASP A 602 24.07 -3.25 22.01
N ALA A 603 23.98 -4.56 22.23
CA ALA A 603 24.16 -5.57 21.20
C ALA A 603 23.19 -5.40 20.02
N GLU A 604 21.97 -4.91 20.28
CA GLU A 604 20.95 -4.75 19.24
C GLU A 604 21.21 -3.49 18.40
N PHE A 605 21.60 -2.37 19.02
CA PHE A 605 21.95 -1.14 18.27
C PHE A 605 23.14 -1.37 17.34
N VAL A 606 24.22 -2.00 17.84
CA VAL A 606 25.40 -2.34 17.01
C VAL A 606 25.02 -3.25 15.85
N PHE A 607 24.19 -4.27 16.10
CA PHE A 607 23.69 -5.18 15.06
C PHE A 607 22.84 -4.46 14.01
N ILE A 608 22.01 -3.50 14.42
CA ILE A 608 21.22 -2.68 13.48
C ILE A 608 22.14 -1.80 12.64
N GLU A 609 23.16 -1.16 13.21
CA GLU A 609 24.15 -0.34 12.47
C GLU A 609 24.99 -1.15 11.48
N ASP A 610 25.40 -2.36 11.83
CA ASP A 610 26.11 -3.25 10.90
C ASP A 610 25.19 -3.74 9.77
N ARG A 611 23.93 -4.10 10.08
CA ARG A 611 22.93 -4.45 9.05
C ARG A 611 22.62 -3.27 8.14
N LEU A 612 22.58 -2.06 8.67
CA LEU A 612 22.43 -0.80 7.92
C LEU A 612 23.55 -0.61 6.90
N ALA A 613 24.81 -0.78 7.33
CA ALA A 613 25.97 -0.65 6.47
C ALA A 613 25.97 -1.73 5.36
N LEU A 614 25.61 -2.97 5.69
CA LEU A 614 25.48 -4.06 4.73
C LEU A 614 24.36 -3.81 3.71
N ALA A 615 23.16 -3.43 4.17
CA ALA A 615 22.01 -3.17 3.31
C ALA A 615 22.30 -2.03 2.31
N LYS A 616 22.87 -0.91 2.78
CA LYS A 616 23.27 0.21 1.90
C LYS A 616 24.30 -0.21 0.85
N LYS A 617 25.21 -1.13 1.18
CA LYS A 617 26.15 -1.67 0.19
C LYS A 617 25.44 -2.49 -0.90
N LEU A 618 24.54 -3.39 -0.50
CA LEU A 618 23.80 -4.26 -1.41
C LEU A 618 22.80 -3.49 -2.29
N MET A 619 22.13 -2.46 -1.77
CA MET A 619 21.18 -1.62 -2.54
C MET A 619 21.82 -0.88 -3.73
N ASN A 620 23.14 -0.70 -3.75
CA ASN A 620 23.85 -0.10 -4.88
C ASN A 620 24.08 -1.08 -6.05
N GLU A 621 23.83 -2.38 -5.86
CA GLU A 621 24.03 -3.41 -6.90
C GLU A 621 22.82 -3.45 -7.85
N LYS A 622 22.95 -2.78 -9.00
CA LYS A 622 21.87 -2.69 -10.01
C LYS A 622 21.73 -3.92 -10.90
N THR A 623 22.67 -4.85 -10.84
CA THR A 623 22.78 -6.01 -11.74
C THR A 623 23.00 -7.30 -10.97
N VAL A 624 22.39 -8.39 -11.42
CA VAL A 624 22.59 -9.73 -10.85
C VAL A 624 23.27 -10.67 -11.86
N SER A 625 24.09 -11.60 -11.37
CA SER A 625 24.69 -12.65 -12.21
C SER A 625 23.68 -13.76 -12.50
N LEU A 626 23.65 -14.23 -13.75
CA LEU A 626 22.89 -15.40 -14.19
C LEU A 626 23.76 -16.67 -14.32
N ASN A 627 25.03 -16.58 -13.92
CA ASN A 627 25.90 -17.74 -13.76
C ASN A 627 25.67 -18.35 -12.37
N GLU A 628 25.43 -19.66 -12.29
CA GLU A 628 25.08 -20.32 -11.03
C GLU A 628 26.22 -20.34 -10.01
N ALA A 629 27.47 -20.50 -10.44
CA ALA A 629 28.62 -20.51 -9.53
C ALA A 629 28.86 -19.13 -8.92
N ASP A 630 28.85 -18.08 -9.75
CA ASP A 630 28.98 -16.69 -9.31
C ASP A 630 27.82 -16.32 -8.36
N ARG A 631 26.57 -16.67 -8.71
CA ARG A 631 25.37 -16.36 -7.92
C ARG A 631 25.30 -17.13 -6.59
N ARG A 632 25.76 -18.39 -6.54
CA ARG A 632 25.90 -19.15 -5.29
C ARG A 632 27.01 -18.58 -4.40
N ALA A 633 28.13 -18.14 -4.98
CA ALA A 633 29.21 -17.49 -4.23
C ALA A 633 28.78 -16.13 -3.65
N GLU A 634 28.02 -15.35 -4.42
CA GLU A 634 27.38 -14.10 -3.98
C GLU A 634 26.44 -14.36 -2.78
N HIS A 635 25.49 -15.28 -2.94
CA HIS A 635 24.53 -15.67 -1.91
C HIS A 635 25.23 -16.13 -0.62
N ALA A 636 26.17 -17.08 -0.72
CA ALA A 636 26.94 -17.57 0.41
C ALA A 636 27.78 -16.46 1.08
N SER A 637 28.27 -15.47 0.32
CA SER A 637 28.97 -14.30 0.86
C SER A 637 28.03 -13.34 1.60
N ILE A 638 26.77 -13.24 1.19
CA ILE A 638 25.75 -12.43 1.87
C ILE A 638 25.28 -13.15 3.14
N GLU A 639 24.90 -14.43 3.04
CA GLU A 639 24.53 -15.28 4.18
C GLU A 639 25.65 -15.32 5.24
N SER A 640 26.91 -15.53 4.83
CA SER A 640 28.05 -15.56 5.76
C SER A 640 28.23 -14.23 6.51
N LYS A 641 28.04 -13.08 5.84
CA LYS A 641 28.07 -11.77 6.50
C LYS A 641 26.90 -11.61 7.46
N GLN A 642 25.68 -11.90 7.03
CA GLN A 642 24.48 -11.79 7.87
C GLN A 642 24.57 -12.71 9.10
N LEU A 643 25.05 -13.95 8.93
CA LEU A 643 25.29 -14.91 10.01
C LEU A 643 26.39 -14.43 10.96
N ALA A 644 27.46 -13.81 10.45
CA ALA A 644 28.49 -13.21 11.30
C ALA A 644 27.95 -12.06 12.16
N LEU A 645 27.07 -11.20 11.60
CA LEU A 645 26.40 -10.14 12.36
C LEU A 645 25.45 -10.72 13.43
N GLU A 646 24.60 -11.67 13.05
CA GLU A 646 23.67 -12.36 13.96
C GLU A 646 24.43 -13.07 15.11
N ASN A 647 25.52 -13.76 14.80
CA ASN A 647 26.35 -14.43 15.80
C ASN A 647 27.12 -13.46 16.69
N THR A 648 27.47 -12.28 16.18
CA THR A 648 28.06 -11.20 16.98
C THR A 648 27.04 -10.66 17.98
N ARG A 649 25.79 -10.41 17.54
CA ARG A 649 24.67 -10.02 18.43
C ARG A 649 24.39 -11.08 19.48
N ARG A 650 24.24 -12.35 19.07
CA ARG A 650 23.98 -13.50 19.95
C ARG A 650 25.02 -13.65 21.04
N LYS A 651 26.31 -13.67 20.64
CA LYS A 651 27.43 -13.74 21.58
C LYS A 651 27.43 -12.57 22.57
N ALA A 652 27.07 -11.36 22.14
CA ALA A 652 26.96 -10.20 23.01
C ALA A 652 25.75 -10.26 23.97
N LYS A 653 24.66 -10.93 23.58
CA LYS A 653 23.51 -11.26 24.45
C LYS A 653 23.71 -12.49 25.34
N GLY A 654 24.80 -13.24 25.18
CA GLY A 654 25.03 -14.52 25.86
C GLY A 654 24.23 -15.69 25.29
N GLU A 655 23.69 -15.54 24.08
CA GLU A 655 22.99 -16.58 23.32
C GLU A 655 23.99 -17.46 22.54
N GLU A 656 23.66 -18.73 22.34
CA GLU A 656 24.45 -19.65 21.52
C GLU A 656 24.51 -19.18 20.05
N PRO A 657 25.71 -19.18 19.42
CA PRO A 657 25.86 -18.89 18.00
C PRO A 657 25.09 -19.88 17.12
N LEU A 658 24.44 -19.36 16.08
CA LEU A 658 23.85 -20.16 15.03
C LEU A 658 24.92 -20.74 14.10
N LYS A 659 24.65 -21.95 13.60
CA LYS A 659 25.42 -22.58 12.52
C LYS A 659 24.98 -22.10 11.14
N GLU A 660 23.71 -21.73 11.02
CA GLU A 660 23.06 -21.21 9.82
C GLU A 660 21.91 -20.28 10.23
N LEU A 661 21.55 -19.32 9.39
CA LEU A 661 20.34 -18.52 9.60
C LEU A 661 19.11 -19.39 9.33
N LYS A 662 18.01 -19.13 10.04
CA LYS A 662 16.71 -19.69 9.64
C LYS A 662 16.41 -19.23 8.22
N LYS A 663 16.18 -20.17 7.31
CA LYS A 663 15.62 -19.85 6.00
C LYS A 663 14.15 -19.48 6.20
N GLU A 664 13.81 -18.23 5.90
CA GLU A 664 12.42 -17.83 5.77
C GLU A 664 11.83 -18.59 4.57
N ASP A 665 10.70 -19.25 4.79
CA ASP A 665 9.96 -19.92 3.72
C ASP A 665 9.13 -18.87 2.99
N GLU A 666 9.50 -18.53 1.75
CA GLU A 666 8.81 -17.53 0.92
C GLU A 666 7.31 -17.87 0.70
N ASP A 667 6.93 -19.16 0.84
CA ASP A 667 5.55 -19.63 0.69
C ASP A 667 4.79 -19.66 2.04
N ALA A 668 5.46 -19.41 3.18
CA ALA A 668 4.78 -19.29 4.47
C ALA A 668 3.99 -17.99 4.56
N LEU A 669 2.76 -18.08 5.08
CA LEU A 669 2.05 -16.88 5.53
C LEU A 669 2.89 -16.17 6.60
N PRO A 670 2.88 -14.83 6.66
CA PRO A 670 3.43 -14.11 7.80
C PRO A 670 2.81 -14.68 9.07
N VAL A 671 3.61 -15.39 9.85
CA VAL A 671 3.21 -15.80 11.19
C VAL A 671 2.98 -14.51 11.95
N GLU A 672 1.88 -14.44 12.73
CA GLU A 672 1.67 -13.30 13.63
C GLU A 672 2.97 -13.05 14.40
N ASP A 673 3.47 -11.81 14.39
CA ASP A 673 4.69 -11.45 15.12
C ASP A 673 4.59 -12.06 16.52
N GLU A 674 5.54 -12.95 16.86
CA GLU A 674 5.62 -13.48 18.21
C GLU A 674 5.62 -12.27 19.14
N LYS A 675 4.74 -12.29 20.15
CA LYS A 675 4.56 -11.16 21.07
C LYS A 675 5.83 -10.93 21.87
N THR A 676 6.79 -10.24 21.26
CA THR A 676 8.03 -9.78 21.87
C THR A 676 7.67 -8.88 23.03
N LYS A 677 8.44 -8.97 24.10
CA LYS A 677 8.19 -8.11 25.24
C LYS A 677 8.63 -6.69 24.87
N PRO A 678 8.01 -5.64 25.44
CA PRO A 678 8.44 -4.26 25.19
C PRO A 678 9.93 -4.03 25.48
N GLU A 679 10.52 -4.79 26.40
CA GLU A 679 11.94 -4.77 26.75
C GLU A 679 12.86 -5.34 25.65
N ASP A 680 12.35 -6.20 24.76
CA ASP A 680 13.12 -6.86 23.70
C ASP A 680 13.29 -5.94 22.46
N ASP A 681 12.44 -4.91 22.32
CA ASP A 681 12.56 -3.86 21.32
C ASP A 681 13.57 -2.80 21.79
N ALA A 682 14.76 -2.79 21.18
CA ALA A 682 15.83 -1.89 21.57
C ALA A 682 15.50 -0.40 21.43
N TYR A 683 14.71 -0.01 20.42
CA TYR A 683 14.33 1.39 20.23
C TYR A 683 13.32 1.81 21.31
N LEU A 684 12.37 0.95 21.64
CA LEU A 684 11.39 1.21 22.70
C LEU A 684 12.06 1.24 24.09
N ALA A 685 12.91 0.25 24.39
CA ALA A 685 13.65 0.16 25.64
C ALA A 685 14.59 1.35 25.84
N GLU A 686 15.35 1.76 24.82
CA GLU A 686 16.23 2.94 24.90
C GLU A 686 15.44 4.26 25.00
N THR A 687 14.27 4.35 24.36
CA THR A 687 13.37 5.51 24.53
C THR A 687 12.91 5.65 25.98
N GLY A 688 12.62 4.52 26.64
CA GLY A 688 12.34 4.49 28.06
C GLY A 688 13.53 4.91 28.94
N ARG A 689 14.75 4.44 28.63
CA ARG A 689 15.98 4.85 29.34
C ARG A 689 16.25 6.35 29.21
N ILE A 690 16.03 6.94 28.03
CA ILE A 690 16.16 8.39 27.79
C ILE A 690 15.12 9.18 28.60
N LEU A 691 13.86 8.72 28.67
CA LEU A 691 12.83 9.36 29.49
C LEU A 691 13.19 9.29 30.99
N ILE A 692 13.78 8.18 31.45
CA ILE A 692 14.28 8.01 32.82
C ILE A 692 15.48 8.91 33.11
N ASP A 693 16.42 9.05 32.16
CA ASP A 693 17.55 10.00 32.27
C ASP A 693 17.04 11.43 32.46
N TYR A 694 16.08 11.87 31.64
CA TYR A 694 15.49 13.20 31.75
C TYR A 694 14.82 13.41 33.10
N LEU A 695 14.10 12.41 33.61
CA LEU A 695 13.49 12.46 34.94
C LEU A 695 14.52 12.61 36.06
N GLY A 696 15.64 11.87 35.98
CA GLY A 696 16.74 12.00 36.93
C GLY A 696 17.41 13.39 36.89
N LEU A 697 17.67 13.91 35.69
CA LEU A 697 18.31 15.21 35.50
C LEU A 697 17.41 16.38 35.92
N SER A 698 16.14 16.36 35.52
CA SER A 698 15.16 17.39 35.88
C SER A 698 14.92 17.45 37.40
N ALA A 699 14.76 16.28 38.05
CA ALA A 699 14.61 16.20 39.50
C ALA A 699 15.87 16.64 40.28
N ALA A 700 17.07 16.54 39.69
CA ALA A 700 18.31 17.02 40.29
C ALA A 700 18.45 18.55 40.21
N VAL A 701 17.89 19.19 39.17
CA VAL A 701 17.84 20.65 39.04
C VAL A 701 16.74 21.24 39.92
N ALA A 702 15.56 20.62 40.00
CA ALA A 702 14.46 21.09 40.87
C ALA A 702 14.73 20.98 42.38
N LYS A 703 15.87 20.42 42.79
CA LYS A 703 16.33 20.30 44.18
C LYS A 703 17.51 21.25 44.53
N LYS A 704 17.93 22.09 43.58
CA LYS A 704 18.94 23.14 43.75
C LYS A 704 18.28 24.51 43.72
#